data_AF-A0A0M0JT03-F1
#
_entry.id   AF-A0A0M0JT03-F1
#
_cell.length_a   1.000
_cell.length_b   1.000
_cell.length_c   1.000
_cell.angle_alpha   90.00
_cell.angle_beta   90.00
_cell.angle_gamma   90.00
#
_symmetry.space_group_name_H-M   'P 1'
#
loop_
_entity.id
_entity.type
_entity.pdbx_description
1 polymer ?
#
loop_
_entity_poly.entity_id
_entity_poly.type
_entity_poly.pdbx_seq_one_letter_code
_entity_poly.pdbx_strand_id
1 'polypeptide(L)'
;MSLGSTAAFDLATWERQLGQKLAETGALFSFAANEIGQLKEDAVGDARRRTNQIVKQLEAQLAAAQALATMVATLQGAATPPPPPPTAIGPSLHADEAPLELPPDEDGGSGEAWSIVQWAKGAGVHRAVAAALLAPLAAEQRAGVPGAALEYVKGLTSREQVARLLGTGNFQATLVELVWNELRTLQSVGAATSKDMESKFAGAVALSYSGLDTFFGGLEGIVGSPNPKVLDGMRDDHLQGPGTESSDVFTTSNYGVETQSRIEWHFVASANATPEQLRIPCWPMETVDKLPDRACARQRRSLESLELAAADKNRQLREANQPEVVREEMIAAILYTGPMFVKYNGVLRGLSSESPFLRNQMISLCCSKDIADAYLGSTPRDKPFLAAAGSITFEVAKRSVNKYTSTLHAINSVIIKLGKLTKAIKVYRGIAGMKLPDEFWTPNKFNVRGGVEQAFMSTTTERLVAMGYASGGQGAAGIVIEVQQGMVNRGAEIGWLSQYPHEREILFGPLTGIEVLRTRVDGSVVVIECSFSINLTALTIEQVLGKRQKIVRDMIEQLRRGTQREVEANPAWRTIRDVDGRCPAVDCFFKDLLTPLAEHEATHYNQNGPLGDAIQEAVALAESVAGWPEGLKALVARGLGTEAEAMLPDVTRLEVEAARAGGSWFGCDSPRPLRHRHGSSRDRSH
;
A
#
# COMPACT_ATOMS: atom_id res chain seq x y z
N MET A 1 -83.54 12.77 -3.43
CA MET A 1 -83.18 14.05 -2.76
C MET A 1 -82.11 13.76 -1.72
N SER A 2 -80.98 14.44 -1.86
CA SER A 2 -79.81 14.64 -0.99
C SER A 2 -79.22 13.48 -0.18
N LEU A 3 -77.99 13.11 -0.57
CA LEU A 3 -76.99 12.35 0.15
C LEU A 3 -76.42 13.12 1.35
N GLY A 4 -75.83 12.36 2.27
CA GLY A 4 -75.38 12.77 3.60
C GLY A 4 -74.07 13.55 3.66
N SER A 5 -73.90 14.16 4.82
CA SER A 5 -72.76 14.94 5.28
C SER A 5 -71.47 14.11 5.34
N THR A 6 -70.47 14.51 4.54
CA THR A 6 -69.06 14.11 4.68
C THR A 6 -68.29 15.24 5.37
N ALA A 7 -67.60 14.89 6.45
CA ALA A 7 -66.62 15.76 7.10
C ALA A 7 -65.46 16.02 6.13
N ALA A 8 -65.23 17.28 5.76
CA ALA A 8 -64.13 17.68 4.90
C ALA A 8 -62.79 17.54 5.64
N PHE A 9 -61.86 16.78 5.06
CA PHE A 9 -60.48 16.64 5.52
C PHE A 9 -59.72 17.93 5.18
N ASP A 10 -59.36 18.71 6.20
CA ASP A 10 -58.59 19.95 6.02
C ASP A 10 -57.08 19.65 5.94
N LEU A 11 -56.63 19.50 4.69
CA LEU A 11 -55.25 19.19 4.31
C LEU A 11 -54.23 20.18 4.90
N ALA A 12 -54.58 21.46 5.01
CA ALA A 12 -53.67 22.51 5.49
C ALA A 12 -53.39 22.38 7.00
N THR A 13 -54.38 21.91 7.77
CA THR A 13 -54.23 21.66 9.20
C THR A 13 -53.41 20.39 9.45
N TRP A 14 -53.57 19.36 8.62
CA TRP A 14 -52.77 18.13 8.69
C TRP A 14 -51.30 18.36 8.31
N GLU A 15 -51.02 19.12 7.25
CA GLU A 15 -49.64 19.46 6.82
C GLU A 15 -48.88 20.27 7.88
N ARG A 16 -49.54 21.22 8.57
CA ARG A 16 -48.92 21.94 9.70
C ARG A 16 -48.61 21.02 10.86
N GLN A 17 -49.53 20.12 11.22
CA GLN A 17 -49.31 19.17 12.31
C GLN A 17 -48.19 18.17 11.99
N LEU A 18 -48.07 17.75 10.72
CA LEU A 18 -46.99 16.88 10.26
C LEU A 18 -45.63 17.60 10.28
N GLY A 19 -45.58 18.85 9.80
CA GLY A 19 -44.37 19.67 9.83
C GLY A 19 -43.90 19.96 11.26
N GLN A 20 -44.83 20.20 12.18
CA GLN A 20 -44.52 20.43 13.60
C GLN A 20 -43.98 19.16 14.28
N LYS A 21 -44.60 17.99 14.01
CA LYS A 21 -44.08 16.70 14.49
C LYS A 21 -42.72 16.33 13.91
N LEU A 22 -42.47 16.59 12.62
CA LEU A 22 -41.17 16.36 11.99
C LEU A 22 -40.08 17.26 12.57
N ALA A 23 -40.39 18.52 12.87
CA ALA A 23 -39.47 19.45 13.53
C ALA A 23 -39.16 19.03 14.98
N GLU A 24 -40.16 18.60 15.75
CA GLU A 24 -39.98 18.05 17.10
C GLU A 24 -39.14 16.76 17.09
N THR A 25 -39.38 15.87 16.11
CA THR A 25 -38.63 14.62 15.96
C THR A 25 -37.19 14.90 15.52
N GLY A 26 -36.96 15.86 14.62
CA GLY A 26 -35.63 16.31 14.22
C GLY A 26 -34.84 16.96 15.36
N ALA A 27 -35.50 17.73 16.22
CA ALA A 27 -34.89 18.31 17.42
C ALA A 27 -34.50 17.24 18.44
N LEU A 28 -35.35 16.23 18.66
CA LEU A 28 -35.05 15.08 19.51
C LEU A 28 -33.87 14.25 18.98
N PHE A 29 -33.79 14.04 17.66
CA PHE A 29 -32.68 13.33 17.02
C PHE A 29 -31.36 14.11 17.15
N SER A 30 -31.40 15.43 16.97
CA SER A 30 -30.23 16.29 17.15
C SER A 30 -29.75 16.33 18.60
N PHE A 31 -30.67 16.33 19.57
CA PHE A 31 -30.35 16.24 20.99
C PHE A 31 -29.70 14.90 21.34
N ALA A 32 -30.29 13.78 20.91
CA ALA A 32 -29.74 12.44 21.11
C ALA A 32 -28.39 12.25 20.43
N ALA A 33 -28.19 12.80 19.23
CA ALA A 33 -26.91 12.75 18.53
C ALA A 33 -25.81 13.53 19.26
N ASN A 34 -26.14 14.69 19.83
CA ASN A 34 -25.21 15.47 20.67
C ASN A 34 -24.89 14.74 21.98
N GLU A 35 -25.87 14.10 22.62
CA GLU A 35 -25.69 13.34 23.86
C GLU A 35 -24.82 12.09 23.64
N ILE A 36 -25.05 11.36 22.54
CA ILE A 36 -24.19 10.24 22.10
C ILE A 36 -22.78 10.74 21.75
N GLY A 37 -22.66 11.91 21.12
CA GLY A 37 -21.38 12.56 20.83
C GLY A 37 -20.58 12.85 22.10
N GLN A 38 -21.22 13.46 23.10
CA GLN A 38 -20.61 13.74 24.40
C GLN A 38 -20.23 12.47 25.17
N LEU A 39 -21.12 11.47 25.22
CA LEU A 39 -20.82 10.18 25.85
C LEU A 39 -19.64 9.46 25.17
N LYS A 40 -19.48 9.60 23.86
CA LYS A 40 -18.36 9.04 23.11
C LYS A 40 -17.05 9.79 23.41
N GLU A 41 -17.08 11.12 23.49
CA GLU A 41 -15.91 11.92 23.88
C GLU A 41 -15.46 11.64 25.32
N ASP A 42 -16.42 11.51 26.24
CA ASP A 42 -16.16 11.16 27.64
C ASP A 42 -15.60 9.74 27.78
N ALA A 43 -16.15 8.77 27.05
CA ALA A 43 -15.65 7.39 27.03
C ALA A 43 -14.23 7.30 26.44
N VAL A 44 -13.93 8.07 25.38
CA VAL A 44 -12.58 8.16 24.79
C VAL A 44 -11.62 8.85 25.76
N GLY A 45 -12.07 9.90 26.45
CA GLY A 45 -11.31 10.58 27.50
C GLY A 45 -10.96 9.65 28.67
N ASP A 46 -11.92 8.85 29.13
CA ASP A 46 -11.72 7.85 30.18
C ASP A 46 -10.82 6.70 29.75
N ALA A 47 -10.99 6.19 28.53
CA ALA A 47 -10.10 5.17 27.98
C ALA A 47 -8.66 5.70 27.91
N ARG A 48 -8.45 6.94 27.44
CA ARG A 48 -7.14 7.58 27.37
C ARG A 48 -6.53 7.79 28.77
N ARG A 49 -7.33 8.19 29.77
CA ARG A 49 -6.90 8.32 31.17
C ARG A 49 -6.45 6.97 31.75
N ARG A 50 -7.23 5.90 31.53
CA ARG A 50 -6.88 4.55 31.99
C ARG A 50 -5.62 4.03 31.32
N THR A 51 -5.49 4.20 30.00
CA THR A 51 -4.28 3.82 29.27
C THR A 51 -3.05 4.55 29.78
N ASN A 52 -3.14 5.87 30.01
CA ASN A 52 -2.03 6.64 30.57
C ASN A 52 -1.67 6.23 32.01
N GLN A 53 -2.65 5.84 32.83
CA GLN A 53 -2.39 5.27 34.16
C GLN A 53 -1.68 3.92 34.06
N ILE A 54 -2.10 3.03 33.16
CA ILE A 54 -1.46 1.72 32.93
C ILE A 54 -0.03 1.92 32.44
N VAL A 55 0.20 2.84 31.50
CA VAL A 55 1.55 3.17 31.00
C VAL A 55 2.44 3.66 32.14
N LYS A 56 1.98 4.59 32.98
CA LYS A 56 2.75 5.03 34.16
C LYS A 56 3.04 3.90 35.15
N GLN A 57 2.10 2.97 35.32
CA GLN A 57 2.28 1.82 36.20
C GLN A 57 3.33 0.85 35.64
N LEU A 58 3.31 0.61 34.32
CA LEU A 58 4.30 -0.21 33.62
C LEU A 58 5.69 0.44 33.60
N GLU A 59 5.78 1.76 33.41
CA GLU A 59 7.04 2.51 33.53
C GLU A 59 7.65 2.39 34.92
N ALA A 60 6.83 2.50 35.98
CA ALA A 60 7.28 2.30 37.35
C ALA A 60 7.74 0.85 37.62
N GLN A 61 7.03 -0.14 37.07
CA GLN A 61 7.42 -1.55 37.17
C GLN A 61 8.72 -1.83 36.40
N LEU A 62 8.91 -1.23 35.22
CA LEU A 62 10.14 -1.34 34.44
C LEU A 62 11.32 -0.71 35.17
N ALA A 63 11.15 0.47 35.76
CA ALA A 63 12.17 1.11 36.58
C ALA A 63 12.56 0.26 37.80
N ALA A 64 11.58 -0.36 38.47
CA ALA A 64 11.82 -1.28 39.57
C ALA A 64 12.55 -2.55 39.13
N ALA A 65 12.19 -3.11 37.96
CA ALA A 65 12.86 -4.28 37.39
C ALA A 65 14.31 -3.96 36.96
N GLN A 66 14.56 -2.77 36.40
CA GLN A 66 15.90 -2.29 36.05
C GLN A 66 16.76 -2.04 37.30
N ALA A 67 16.18 -1.49 38.37
CA ALA A 67 16.86 -1.32 39.65
C ALA A 67 17.22 -2.69 40.27
N LEU A 68 16.31 -3.66 40.21
CA LEU A 68 16.56 -5.03 40.67
C LEU A 68 17.65 -5.71 39.82
N ALA A 69 17.61 -5.57 38.50
CA ALA A 69 18.63 -6.10 37.60
C ALA A 69 20.01 -5.48 37.86
N THR A 70 20.06 -4.18 38.15
CA THR A 70 21.30 -3.48 38.53
C THR A 70 21.82 -3.99 39.88
N MET A 71 20.93 -4.22 40.85
CA MET A 71 21.28 -4.77 42.16
C MET A 71 21.79 -6.22 42.05
N VAL A 72 21.17 -7.04 41.20
CA VAL A 72 21.61 -8.41 40.87
C VAL A 72 22.97 -8.39 40.17
N ALA A 73 23.19 -7.50 39.21
CA ALA A 73 24.48 -7.32 38.55
C ALA A 73 25.58 -6.87 39.54
N THR A 74 25.22 -6.03 40.52
CA THR A 74 26.16 -5.58 41.58
C THR A 74 26.50 -6.70 42.55
N LEU A 75 25.53 -7.57 42.89
CA LEU A 75 25.73 -8.75 43.73
C LEU A 75 26.48 -9.88 43.00
N GLN A 76 26.37 -9.96 41.68
CA GLN A 76 27.11 -10.90 40.83
C GLN A 76 28.52 -10.39 40.47
N GLY A 77 28.86 -9.14 40.81
CA GLY A 77 30.15 -8.50 40.52
C GLY A 77 31.32 -8.92 41.43
N ALA A 78 31.13 -9.86 42.35
CA ALA A 78 32.22 -10.46 43.13
C ALA A 78 32.75 -11.76 42.49
N ALA A 79 33.06 -11.72 41.19
CA ALA A 79 33.80 -12.80 40.53
C ALA A 79 34.54 -12.28 39.27
N THR A 80 35.86 -12.18 39.40
CA THR A 80 36.92 -12.13 38.35
C THR A 80 36.86 -11.02 37.27
N PRO A 81 37.98 -10.31 37.04
CA PRO A 81 38.09 -9.32 35.96
C PRO A 81 38.01 -9.99 34.57
N PRO A 82 37.54 -9.26 33.54
CA PRO A 82 37.47 -9.79 32.18
C PRO A 82 38.89 -10.11 31.67
N PRO A 83 39.06 -11.15 30.84
CA PRO A 83 40.36 -11.47 30.26
C PRO A 83 40.81 -10.32 29.36
N PRO A 84 42.13 -10.05 29.28
CA PRO A 84 42.67 -9.07 28.35
C PRO A 84 42.30 -9.45 26.90
N PRO A 85 42.19 -8.46 26.00
CA PRO A 85 41.93 -8.73 24.59
C PRO A 85 42.95 -9.73 24.04
N PRO A 86 42.54 -10.70 23.21
CA PRO A 86 43.46 -11.69 22.66
C PRO A 86 44.57 -10.96 21.89
N THR A 87 45.81 -11.11 22.35
CA THR A 87 47.01 -10.66 21.64
C THR A 87 47.03 -11.29 20.25
N ALA A 88 47.23 -10.48 19.21
CA ALA A 88 47.36 -10.94 17.84
C ALA A 88 48.48 -12.00 17.73
N ILE A 89 48.10 -13.26 17.55
CA ILE A 89 49.03 -14.33 17.22
C ILE A 89 49.37 -14.15 15.73
N GLY A 90 50.62 -13.80 15.42
CA GLY A 90 51.08 -13.70 14.04
C GLY A 90 50.93 -15.05 13.32
N PRO A 91 50.68 -15.06 12.00
CA PRO A 91 50.44 -16.31 11.27
C PRO A 91 51.69 -17.21 11.32
N SER A 92 51.56 -18.38 11.94
CA SER A 92 52.51 -19.48 11.72
C SER A 92 52.24 -20.04 10.32
N LEU A 93 53.21 -19.90 9.42
CA LEU A 93 53.13 -20.36 8.02
C LEU A 93 53.36 -21.87 7.86
N HIS A 94 53.38 -22.65 8.95
CA HIS A 94 53.53 -24.11 8.91
C HIS A 94 52.18 -24.79 9.14
N ALA A 95 51.32 -24.82 8.12
CA ALA A 95 50.03 -25.50 8.14
C ALA A 95 49.93 -26.66 7.13
N ASP A 96 51.05 -27.08 6.54
CA ASP A 96 51.06 -28.04 5.40
C ASP A 96 50.66 -29.48 5.77
N GLU A 97 50.53 -29.84 7.06
CA GLU A 97 50.23 -31.21 7.49
C GLU A 97 48.99 -31.36 8.39
N ALA A 98 48.25 -30.28 8.68
CA ALA A 98 47.06 -30.36 9.52
C ALA A 98 45.81 -30.77 8.71
N PRO A 99 45.02 -31.78 9.14
CA PRO A 99 43.75 -32.10 8.50
C PRO A 99 42.78 -30.91 8.60
N LEU A 100 42.19 -30.52 7.46
CA LEU A 100 41.21 -29.44 7.40
C LEU A 100 39.89 -29.90 8.05
N GLU A 101 39.56 -29.32 9.20
CA GLU A 101 38.24 -29.46 9.81
C GLU A 101 37.29 -28.39 9.25
N LEU A 102 36.11 -28.81 8.77
CA LEU A 102 35.08 -27.90 8.31
C LEU A 102 34.39 -27.25 9.52
N PRO A 103 34.36 -25.90 9.62
CA PRO A 103 33.55 -25.24 10.62
C PRO A 103 32.07 -25.66 10.50
N PRO A 104 31.32 -25.76 11.60
CA PRO A 104 29.90 -26.10 11.54
C PRO A 104 29.11 -25.09 10.67
N ASP A 105 28.14 -25.60 9.90
CA ASP A 105 27.20 -24.79 9.12
C ASP A 105 26.20 -24.12 10.09
N GLU A 106 26.64 -23.10 10.82
CA GLU A 106 25.75 -22.28 11.65
C GLU A 106 24.99 -21.28 10.77
N ASP A 107 23.91 -21.75 10.17
CA ASP A 107 22.86 -20.88 9.65
C ASP A 107 22.03 -20.35 10.83
N GLY A 108 22.53 -19.32 11.50
CA GLY A 108 21.74 -18.54 12.47
C GLY A 108 22.25 -18.47 13.92
N GLY A 109 23.57 -18.47 14.15
CA GLY A 109 24.12 -18.19 15.48
C GLY A 109 23.69 -16.81 16.01
N SER A 110 22.98 -16.80 17.14
CA SER A 110 22.59 -15.61 17.88
C SER A 110 23.82 -14.99 18.57
N GLY A 111 24.41 -13.95 17.99
CA GLY A 111 25.44 -13.19 18.68
C GLY A 111 26.09 -12.11 17.84
N GLU A 112 26.32 -10.95 18.44
CA GLU A 112 27.02 -9.77 17.89
C GLU A 112 28.50 -10.01 17.51
N ALA A 113 28.97 -11.27 17.44
CA ALA A 113 30.37 -11.61 17.19
C ALA A 113 30.64 -11.87 15.71
N TRP A 114 31.76 -11.32 15.20
CA TRP A 114 32.26 -11.56 13.84
C TRP A 114 32.52 -13.06 13.60
N SER A 115 32.01 -13.61 12.49
CA SER A 115 32.17 -15.03 12.10
C SER A 115 32.97 -15.17 10.81
N ILE A 116 34.01 -16.02 10.85
CA ILE A 116 34.85 -16.32 9.67
C ILE A 116 34.07 -16.99 8.54
N VAL A 117 33.07 -17.81 8.87
CA VAL A 117 32.20 -18.50 7.89
C VAL A 117 31.34 -17.48 7.14
N GLN A 118 30.73 -16.53 7.87
CA GLN A 118 29.90 -15.49 7.26
C GLN A 118 30.73 -14.48 6.46
N TRP A 119 31.94 -14.16 6.92
CA TRP A 119 32.89 -13.35 6.17
C TRP A 119 33.29 -14.05 4.85
N ALA A 120 33.68 -15.33 4.90
CA ALA A 120 34.06 -16.12 3.72
C ALA A 120 32.89 -16.32 2.73
N LYS A 121 31.65 -16.49 3.21
CA LYS A 121 30.42 -16.47 2.38
C LYS A 121 30.33 -15.16 1.59
N GLY A 122 30.64 -14.02 2.23
CA GLY A 122 30.69 -12.70 1.60
C GLY A 122 31.77 -12.52 0.53
N ALA A 123 32.90 -13.22 0.65
CA ALA A 123 34.00 -13.15 -0.32
C ALA A 123 33.68 -13.80 -1.68
N GLY A 124 32.54 -14.50 -1.78
CA GLY A 124 32.09 -15.01 -3.07
C GLY A 124 32.95 -16.16 -3.62
N VAL A 125 33.66 -16.89 -2.75
CA VAL A 125 34.54 -18.02 -3.11
C VAL A 125 33.83 -19.07 -3.98
N HIS A 126 32.53 -19.28 -3.75
CA HIS A 126 31.68 -20.16 -4.56
C HIS A 126 31.68 -19.79 -6.06
N ARG A 127 31.91 -18.51 -6.41
CA ARG A 127 32.00 -18.05 -7.80
C ARG A 127 33.26 -18.56 -8.50
N ALA A 128 34.39 -18.64 -7.79
CA ALA A 128 35.62 -19.21 -8.34
C ALA A 128 35.47 -20.72 -8.57
N VAL A 129 34.79 -21.42 -7.66
CA VAL A 129 34.47 -22.85 -7.83
C VAL A 129 33.57 -23.05 -9.05
N ALA A 130 32.50 -22.26 -9.19
CA ALA A 130 31.62 -22.32 -10.35
C ALA A 130 32.36 -22.02 -11.67
N ALA A 131 33.23 -21.00 -11.68
CA ALA A 131 34.03 -20.63 -12.85
C ALA A 131 35.01 -21.76 -13.24
N ALA A 132 35.66 -22.40 -12.27
CA ALA A 132 36.57 -23.51 -12.52
C ALA A 132 35.84 -24.75 -13.06
N LEU A 133 34.68 -25.10 -12.47
CA LEU A 133 33.86 -26.22 -12.94
C LEU A 133 33.34 -26.00 -14.36
N LEU A 134 33.09 -24.75 -14.77
CA LEU A 134 32.56 -24.42 -16.09
C LEU A 134 33.64 -23.95 -17.09
N ALA A 135 34.91 -23.90 -16.70
CA ALA A 135 35.99 -23.37 -17.53
C ALA A 135 36.12 -24.05 -18.91
N PRO A 136 35.98 -25.39 -19.04
CA PRO A 136 36.01 -26.04 -20.35
C PRO A 136 34.81 -25.65 -21.23
N LEU A 137 33.63 -25.50 -20.62
CA LEU A 137 32.41 -25.06 -21.32
C LEU A 137 32.53 -23.60 -21.80
N ALA A 138 33.22 -22.75 -21.01
CA ALA A 138 33.52 -21.38 -21.37
C ALA A 138 34.57 -21.29 -22.49
N ALA A 139 35.61 -22.13 -22.47
CA ALA A 139 36.62 -22.21 -23.53
C ALA A 139 36.02 -22.64 -24.88
N GLU A 140 35.00 -23.50 -24.86
CA GLU A 140 34.23 -23.90 -26.05
C GLU A 140 33.13 -22.89 -26.44
N GLN A 141 33.02 -21.74 -25.75
CA GLN A 141 31.95 -20.74 -25.94
C GLN A 141 30.52 -21.29 -25.81
N ARG A 142 30.35 -22.42 -25.09
CA ARG A 142 29.07 -23.11 -24.89
C ARG A 142 28.37 -22.76 -23.58
N ALA A 143 29.01 -21.96 -22.73
CA ALA A 143 28.46 -21.52 -21.45
C ALA A 143 27.13 -20.75 -21.56
N GLY A 144 26.82 -20.16 -22.73
CA GLY A 144 25.56 -19.44 -22.99
C GLY A 144 24.39 -20.33 -23.43
N VAL A 145 24.59 -21.62 -23.69
CA VAL A 145 23.53 -22.54 -24.13
C VAL A 145 22.68 -22.98 -22.93
N PRO A 146 21.35 -22.78 -22.94
CA PRO A 146 20.48 -23.18 -21.83
C PRO A 146 20.63 -24.67 -21.50
N GLY A 147 20.89 -24.99 -20.22
CA GLY A 147 21.02 -26.37 -19.74
C GLY A 147 22.40 -27.02 -19.94
N ALA A 148 23.29 -26.44 -20.75
CA ALA A 148 24.61 -27.03 -21.02
C ALA A 148 25.50 -27.12 -19.76
N ALA A 149 25.42 -26.13 -18.87
CA ALA A 149 26.13 -26.15 -17.59
C ALA A 149 25.67 -27.31 -16.69
N LEU A 150 24.36 -27.59 -16.65
CA LEU A 150 23.81 -28.68 -15.84
C LEU A 150 24.23 -30.04 -16.37
N GLU A 151 24.12 -30.26 -17.69
CA GLU A 151 24.51 -31.53 -18.31
C GLU A 151 26.02 -31.77 -18.24
N TYR A 152 26.83 -30.70 -18.38
CA TYR A 152 28.27 -30.78 -18.19
C TYR A 152 28.65 -31.19 -16.77
N VAL A 153 28.05 -30.55 -15.75
CA VAL A 153 28.31 -30.88 -14.34
C VAL A 153 27.85 -32.30 -13.99
N LYS A 154 26.71 -32.76 -14.52
CA LYS A 154 26.27 -34.17 -14.39
C LYS A 154 27.26 -35.16 -15.00
N GLY A 155 28.00 -34.76 -16.03
CA GLY A 155 29.02 -35.57 -16.70
C GLY A 155 30.32 -35.74 -15.91
N LEU A 156 30.54 -34.98 -14.82
CA LEU A 156 31.68 -35.13 -13.93
C LEU A 156 31.44 -36.33 -13.00
N THR A 157 31.96 -37.49 -13.38
CA THR A 157 31.67 -38.79 -12.75
C THR A 157 32.77 -39.29 -11.82
N SER A 158 33.89 -38.57 -11.72
CA SER A 158 35.04 -38.97 -10.90
C SER A 158 35.61 -37.82 -10.08
N ARG A 159 36.14 -38.16 -8.91
CA ARG A 159 36.82 -37.21 -8.01
C ARG A 159 38.02 -36.55 -8.71
N GLU A 160 38.71 -37.31 -9.56
CA GLU A 160 39.90 -36.89 -10.29
C GLU A 160 39.60 -35.85 -11.37
N GLN A 161 38.40 -35.85 -11.95
CA GLN A 161 37.98 -34.80 -12.88
C GLN A 161 37.75 -33.49 -12.14
N VAL A 162 37.04 -33.53 -11.01
CA VAL A 162 36.77 -32.36 -10.18
C VAL A 162 38.07 -31.79 -9.60
N ALA A 163 38.95 -32.66 -9.09
CA ALA A 163 40.26 -32.28 -8.56
C ALA A 163 41.15 -31.61 -9.62
N ARG A 164 41.10 -32.05 -10.89
CA ARG A 164 41.84 -31.41 -11.98
C ARG A 164 41.34 -29.98 -12.27
N LEU A 165 40.03 -29.76 -12.25
CA LEU A 165 39.44 -28.44 -12.50
C LEU A 165 39.73 -27.47 -11.35
N LEU A 166 39.58 -27.94 -10.11
CA LEU A 166 39.85 -27.16 -8.89
C LEU A 166 41.34 -27.14 -8.48
N GLY A 167 42.19 -27.85 -9.22
CA GLY A 167 43.65 -27.87 -9.01
C GLY A 167 44.43 -26.96 -9.96
N THR A 168 43.74 -26.19 -10.80
CA THR A 168 44.41 -25.30 -11.77
C THR A 168 45.03 -24.09 -11.08
N GLY A 169 46.20 -23.64 -11.56
CA GLY A 169 46.84 -22.42 -11.06
C GLY A 169 45.95 -21.17 -11.24
N ASN A 170 45.13 -21.14 -12.30
CA ASN A 170 44.16 -20.06 -12.53
C ASN A 170 43.05 -20.02 -11.48
N PHE A 171 42.51 -21.19 -11.08
CA PHE A 171 41.54 -21.26 -9.98
C PHE A 171 42.18 -20.81 -8.67
N GLN A 172 43.38 -21.31 -8.35
CA GLN A 172 44.10 -20.92 -7.14
C GLN A 172 44.39 -19.42 -7.10
N ALA A 173 44.88 -18.83 -8.19
CA ALA A 173 45.11 -17.38 -8.29
C ALA A 173 43.80 -16.59 -8.12
N THR A 174 42.71 -17.01 -8.76
CA THR A 174 41.40 -16.34 -8.63
C THR A 174 40.85 -16.44 -7.20
N LEU A 175 41.01 -17.59 -6.56
CA LEU A 175 40.60 -17.82 -5.18
C LEU A 175 41.39 -16.93 -4.22
N VAL A 176 42.72 -16.88 -4.39
CA VAL A 176 43.61 -16.01 -3.62
C VAL A 176 43.24 -14.55 -3.81
N GLU A 177 43.00 -14.10 -5.04
CA GLU A 177 42.59 -12.71 -5.31
C GLU A 177 41.25 -12.36 -4.63
N LEU A 178 40.23 -13.21 -4.70
CA LEU A 178 38.94 -12.96 -4.04
C LEU A 178 39.10 -12.85 -2.52
N VAL A 179 39.82 -13.79 -1.91
CA VAL A 179 40.06 -13.81 -0.46
C VAL A 179 40.95 -12.65 -0.05
N TRP A 180 42.01 -12.35 -0.80
CA TRP A 180 42.96 -11.29 -0.52
C TRP A 180 42.33 -9.91 -0.62
N ASN A 181 41.47 -9.66 -1.62
CA ASN A 181 40.75 -8.40 -1.75
C ASN A 181 39.82 -8.17 -0.55
N GLU A 182 39.08 -9.18 -0.11
CA GLU A 182 38.28 -9.08 1.11
C GLU A 182 39.10 -8.99 2.40
N LEU A 183 40.26 -9.65 2.46
CA LEU A 183 41.18 -9.55 3.58
C LEU A 183 41.76 -8.14 3.69
N ARG A 184 42.13 -7.52 2.55
CA ARG A 184 42.54 -6.12 2.49
C ARG A 184 41.43 -5.19 2.94
N THR A 185 40.19 -5.46 2.55
CA THR A 185 39.01 -4.74 3.06
C THR A 185 38.93 -4.87 4.58
N LEU A 186 38.97 -6.08 5.13
CA LEU A 186 38.93 -6.33 6.57
C LEU A 186 40.08 -5.65 7.33
N GLN A 187 41.30 -5.71 6.79
CA GLN A 187 42.50 -5.08 7.35
C GLN A 187 42.45 -3.56 7.30
N SER A 188 41.84 -2.98 6.26
CA SER A 188 41.63 -1.53 6.16
C SER A 188 40.51 -1.01 7.07
N VAL A 189 39.61 -1.90 7.50
CA VAL A 189 38.38 -1.54 8.25
C VAL A 189 38.48 -1.87 9.75
N GLY A 190 39.47 -2.67 10.19
CA GLY A 190 39.75 -2.92 11.61
C GLY A 190 38.50 -3.25 12.44
N ALA A 191 37.89 -4.42 12.24
CA ALA A 191 36.71 -4.90 12.98
C ALA A 191 35.66 -3.80 13.30
N ALA A 192 35.29 -2.97 12.33
CA ALA A 192 34.31 -1.91 12.53
C ALA A 192 32.93 -2.50 12.93
N THR A 193 32.53 -2.23 14.17
CA THR A 193 31.19 -2.53 14.70
C THR A 193 30.13 -1.65 14.03
N SER A 194 28.83 -1.94 14.21
CA SER A 194 27.75 -1.07 13.73
C SER A 194 27.90 0.38 14.23
N LYS A 195 28.43 0.58 15.44
CA LYS A 195 28.74 1.90 16.00
C LYS A 195 29.87 2.61 15.26
N ASP A 196 30.90 1.87 14.83
CA ASP A 196 32.01 2.44 14.06
C ASP A 196 31.54 2.87 12.65
N MET A 197 30.60 2.13 12.05
CA MET A 197 29.98 2.51 10.78
C MET A 197 29.07 3.74 10.91
N GLU A 198 28.30 3.85 11.99
CA GLU A 198 27.48 5.04 12.27
C GLU A 198 28.35 6.28 12.49
N SER A 199 29.47 6.14 13.21
CA SER A 199 30.36 7.25 13.56
C SER A 199 30.94 8.00 12.33
N LYS A 200 31.02 7.33 11.17
CA LYS A 200 31.42 7.92 9.88
C LYS A 200 30.50 9.04 9.40
N PHE A 201 29.29 9.13 9.95
CA PHE A 201 28.32 10.17 9.61
C PHE A 201 28.06 11.15 10.76
N ALA A 202 28.99 11.26 11.72
CA ALA A 202 28.89 12.23 12.81
C ALA A 202 28.69 13.66 12.27
N GLY A 203 27.62 14.33 12.73
CA GLY A 203 27.26 15.69 12.28
C GLY A 203 26.38 15.77 11.03
N ALA A 204 26.12 14.66 10.33
CA ALA A 204 25.19 14.65 9.20
C ALA A 204 23.72 14.68 9.67
N VAL A 205 22.84 15.24 8.84
CA VAL A 205 21.39 15.25 9.10
C VAL A 205 20.86 13.82 8.98
N ALA A 206 20.10 13.37 9.98
CA ALA A 206 19.49 12.05 9.97
C ALA A 206 18.29 12.01 9.01
N LEU A 207 18.21 10.96 8.22
CA LEU A 207 17.00 10.61 7.47
C LEU A 207 15.87 10.25 8.44
N SER A 208 14.64 10.57 8.05
CA SER A 208 13.44 10.27 8.85
C SER A 208 12.63 9.17 8.16
N TYR A 209 12.34 8.12 8.93
CA TYR A 209 11.50 7.00 8.52
C TYR A 209 10.31 6.87 9.48
N SER A 210 9.19 6.37 8.96
CA SER A 210 7.98 6.10 9.76
C SER A 210 7.97 4.66 10.28
N GLY A 211 7.07 4.42 11.25
CA GLY A 211 6.74 3.09 11.74
C GLY A 211 5.64 2.40 10.93
N LEU A 212 5.24 1.22 11.39
CA LEU A 212 4.25 0.36 10.71
C LEU A 212 2.83 0.95 10.68
N ASP A 213 2.44 1.77 11.64
CA ASP A 213 1.10 2.39 11.65
C ASP A 213 0.89 3.26 10.40
N THR A 214 1.90 4.03 10.02
CA THR A 214 1.89 4.85 8.80
C THR A 214 1.86 3.98 7.55
N PHE A 215 2.54 2.82 7.55
CA PHE A 215 2.54 1.86 6.44
C PHE A 215 1.14 1.33 6.14
N PHE A 216 0.39 0.94 7.18
CA PHE A 216 -0.97 0.40 7.03
C PHE A 216 -2.02 1.48 6.74
N GLY A 217 -1.79 2.73 7.15
CA GLY A 217 -2.68 3.85 6.84
C GLY A 217 -2.78 4.16 5.34
N GLY A 218 -1.78 3.78 4.55
CA GLY A 218 -1.76 3.98 3.11
C GLY A 218 -1.68 5.45 2.70
N LEU A 219 -1.65 5.70 1.39
CA LEU A 219 -1.50 7.05 0.85
C LEU A 219 -2.69 7.96 1.21
N GLU A 220 -3.92 7.43 1.21
CA GLU A 220 -5.11 8.20 1.61
C GLU A 220 -5.05 8.67 3.06
N GLY A 221 -4.44 7.89 3.97
CA GLY A 221 -4.22 8.30 5.35
C GLY A 221 -3.30 9.52 5.49
N ILE A 222 -2.45 9.78 4.49
CA ILE A 222 -1.51 10.91 4.48
C ILE A 222 -2.12 12.12 3.79
N VAL A 223 -2.59 11.96 2.55
CA VAL A 223 -2.98 13.08 1.67
C VAL A 223 -4.48 13.21 1.42
N GLY A 224 -5.29 12.29 1.96
CA GLY A 224 -6.73 12.22 1.71
C GLY A 224 -7.07 11.51 0.40
N SER A 225 -8.36 11.44 0.06
CA SER A 225 -8.84 10.85 -1.19
C SER A 225 -8.68 11.82 -2.38
N PRO A 226 -8.40 11.30 -3.59
CA PRO A 226 -8.25 12.12 -4.79
C PRO A 226 -9.58 12.73 -5.24
N ASN A 227 -9.51 13.75 -6.10
CA ASN A 227 -10.69 14.25 -6.80
C ASN A 227 -11.26 13.14 -7.71
N PRO A 228 -12.58 12.88 -7.69
CA PRO A 228 -13.22 11.89 -8.57
C PRO A 228 -12.98 12.15 -10.06
N LYS A 229 -12.82 13.41 -10.45
CA LYS A 229 -12.31 13.81 -11.76
C LYS A 229 -10.81 14.01 -11.65
N VAL A 230 -10.06 12.91 -11.75
CA VAL A 230 -8.64 12.90 -11.40
C VAL A 230 -7.83 13.89 -12.21
N LEU A 231 -8.06 14.00 -13.53
CA LEU A 231 -7.33 14.96 -14.37
C LEU A 231 -7.60 16.41 -13.96
N ASP A 232 -8.85 16.75 -13.62
CA ASP A 232 -9.22 18.08 -13.14
C ASP A 232 -8.58 18.34 -11.77
N GLY A 233 -8.61 17.36 -10.86
CA GLY A 233 -7.94 17.45 -9.57
C GLY A 233 -6.42 17.62 -9.70
N MET A 234 -5.78 16.90 -10.63
CA MET A 234 -4.36 17.07 -10.92
C MET A 234 -4.06 18.45 -11.52
N ARG A 235 -4.94 18.96 -12.39
CA ARG A 235 -4.81 20.32 -12.93
C ARG A 235 -4.90 21.34 -11.80
N ASP A 236 -5.86 21.18 -10.90
CA ASP A 236 -6.06 22.08 -9.76
C ASP A 236 -4.90 22.00 -8.77
N ASP A 237 -4.37 20.80 -8.50
CA ASP A 237 -3.15 20.58 -7.70
C ASP A 237 -1.98 21.46 -8.21
N HIS A 238 -1.92 21.78 -9.51
CA HIS A 238 -0.81 22.52 -10.11
C HIS A 238 -1.10 23.98 -10.47
N LEU A 239 -2.37 24.33 -10.70
CA LEU A 239 -2.77 25.63 -11.21
C LEU A 239 -3.61 26.46 -10.23
N GLN A 240 -4.24 25.84 -9.23
CA GLN A 240 -5.20 26.48 -8.32
C GLN A 240 -4.99 26.14 -6.83
N GLY A 241 -4.04 25.26 -6.51
CA GLY A 241 -3.77 24.83 -5.14
C GLY A 241 -2.97 25.87 -4.34
N PRO A 242 -3.06 25.89 -2.99
CA PRO A 242 -2.27 26.81 -2.17
C PRO A 242 -0.77 26.81 -2.54
N GLY A 243 -0.18 27.98 -2.78
CA GLY A 243 1.21 28.07 -3.23
C GLY A 243 1.43 27.82 -4.72
N THR A 244 0.39 27.57 -5.52
CA THR A 244 0.46 27.68 -7.00
C THR A 244 0.36 29.13 -7.47
N GLU A 245 -0.28 29.99 -6.68
CA GLU A 245 -0.24 31.46 -6.83
C GLU A 245 1.09 32.06 -6.40
N SER A 246 1.90 31.29 -5.66
CA SER A 246 3.21 31.77 -5.22
C SER A 246 4.13 31.90 -6.42
N SER A 247 4.75 33.07 -6.54
CA SER A 247 5.90 33.32 -7.42
C SER A 247 7.14 32.50 -7.03
N ASP A 248 7.01 31.54 -6.10
CA ASP A 248 8.07 30.70 -5.57
C ASP A 248 8.51 29.66 -6.59
N VAL A 249 9.51 30.12 -7.32
CA VAL A 249 10.47 29.32 -8.03
C VAL A 249 11.16 28.35 -7.06
N PHE A 250 11.30 27.09 -7.47
CA PHE A 250 12.10 26.10 -6.75
C PHE A 250 13.12 25.48 -7.70
N THR A 251 14.22 24.98 -7.13
CA THR A 251 15.35 24.46 -7.89
C THR A 251 15.62 23.01 -7.52
N THR A 252 15.80 22.14 -8.52
CA THR A 252 16.15 20.74 -8.29
C THR A 252 17.62 20.59 -7.93
N SER A 253 17.94 19.72 -6.96
CA SER A 253 19.33 19.51 -6.52
C SER A 253 20.15 18.66 -7.50
N ASN A 254 19.50 17.74 -8.22
CA ASN A 254 20.14 16.82 -9.16
C ASN A 254 20.54 17.52 -10.46
N TYR A 255 19.60 18.22 -11.11
CA TYR A 255 19.82 18.82 -12.42
C TYR A 255 19.83 20.36 -12.43
N GLY A 256 19.59 21.00 -11.28
CA GLY A 256 19.61 22.46 -11.18
C GLY A 256 18.46 23.16 -11.90
N VAL A 257 17.37 22.45 -12.20
CA VAL A 257 16.24 23.01 -12.94
C VAL A 257 15.48 23.96 -12.02
N GLU A 258 15.45 25.23 -12.39
CA GLU A 258 14.73 26.28 -11.68
C GLU A 258 13.35 26.49 -12.33
N THR A 259 12.25 26.20 -11.62
CA THR A 259 10.91 26.16 -12.21
C THR A 259 9.77 26.42 -11.21
N GLN A 260 8.53 26.34 -11.69
CA GLN A 260 7.29 26.47 -10.92
C GLN A 260 6.30 25.36 -11.27
N SER A 261 5.44 25.01 -10.31
CA SER A 261 4.39 23.98 -10.47
C SER A 261 3.54 24.19 -11.72
N ARG A 262 3.09 25.43 -11.97
CA ARG A 262 2.28 25.77 -13.16
C ARG A 262 3.05 25.56 -14.47
N ILE A 263 4.35 25.86 -14.48
CA ILE A 263 5.19 25.76 -15.68
C ILE A 263 5.39 24.29 -16.03
N GLU A 264 5.68 23.46 -15.04
CA GLU A 264 5.83 22.01 -15.22
C GLU A 264 4.52 21.34 -15.69
N TRP A 265 3.37 21.77 -15.16
CA TRP A 265 2.07 21.32 -15.67
C TRP A 265 1.90 21.65 -17.16
N HIS A 266 2.19 22.89 -17.57
CA HIS A 266 2.09 23.28 -18.97
C HIS A 266 3.18 22.64 -19.86
N PHE A 267 4.35 22.33 -19.31
CA PHE A 267 5.42 21.60 -19.99
C PHE A 267 4.95 20.19 -20.39
N VAL A 268 4.26 19.49 -19.48
CA VAL A 268 3.87 18.09 -19.64
C VAL A 268 2.46 17.92 -20.24
N ALA A 269 1.45 18.57 -19.66
CA ALA A 269 0.05 18.24 -19.90
C ALA A 269 -0.64 19.11 -20.97
N SER A 270 -0.09 20.29 -21.27
CA SER A 270 -0.73 21.26 -22.18
C SER A 270 -0.16 21.17 -23.59
N ALA A 271 -0.94 20.63 -24.53
CA ALA A 271 -0.51 20.38 -25.91
C ALA A 271 0.00 21.65 -26.64
N ASN A 272 -0.68 22.78 -26.46
CA ASN A 272 -0.43 24.01 -27.23
C ASN A 272 0.23 25.13 -26.43
N ALA A 273 0.63 24.87 -25.18
CA ALA A 273 1.26 25.90 -24.35
C ALA A 273 2.65 26.23 -24.92
N THR A 274 2.95 27.52 -25.06
CA THR A 274 4.28 28.01 -25.45
C THR A 274 4.90 28.88 -24.35
N PRO A 275 6.24 29.01 -24.30
CA PRO A 275 6.90 29.93 -23.38
C PRO A 275 6.34 31.35 -23.44
N GLU A 276 6.03 31.84 -24.65
CA GLU A 276 5.51 33.19 -24.89
C GLU A 276 4.13 33.38 -24.23
N GLN A 277 3.23 32.39 -24.37
CA GLN A 277 1.91 32.42 -23.74
C GLN A 277 2.00 32.43 -22.21
N LEU A 278 3.02 31.77 -21.65
CA LEU A 278 3.28 31.71 -20.22
C LEU A 278 4.14 32.87 -19.69
N ARG A 279 4.56 33.80 -20.59
CA ARG A 279 5.44 34.93 -20.31
C ARG A 279 6.76 34.52 -19.68
N ILE A 280 7.35 33.44 -20.18
CA ILE A 280 8.69 32.97 -19.80
C ILE A 280 9.60 32.99 -21.04
N PRO A 281 10.91 33.27 -20.89
CA PRO A 281 11.82 33.40 -22.03
C PRO A 281 12.03 32.07 -22.78
N CYS A 282 12.04 30.96 -22.04
CA CYS A 282 12.14 29.60 -22.58
C CYS A 282 11.58 28.61 -21.55
N TRP A 283 11.42 27.36 -21.95
CA TRP A 283 11.15 26.28 -20.99
C TRP A 283 12.31 26.15 -20.01
N PRO A 284 12.07 25.82 -18.73
CA PRO A 284 13.16 25.68 -17.78
C PRO A 284 14.09 24.54 -18.17
N MET A 285 15.41 24.74 -17.99
CA MET A 285 16.45 23.83 -18.45
C MET A 285 17.39 23.44 -17.30
N GLU A 286 18.06 22.31 -17.47
CA GLU A 286 19.11 21.84 -16.57
C GLU A 286 20.34 22.74 -16.65
N THR A 287 21.06 22.92 -15.54
CA THR A 287 22.30 23.71 -15.54
C THR A 287 23.42 22.98 -16.28
N VAL A 288 24.34 23.75 -16.89
CA VAL A 288 25.50 23.22 -17.65
C VAL A 288 26.31 22.23 -16.82
N ASP A 289 26.59 22.59 -15.57
CA ASP A 289 27.43 21.81 -14.67
C ASP A 289 26.78 20.49 -14.23
N LYS A 290 25.45 20.44 -14.11
CA LYS A 290 24.73 19.27 -13.61
C LYS A 290 24.34 18.28 -14.71
N LEU A 291 24.20 18.72 -15.96
CA LEU A 291 23.92 17.85 -17.10
C LEU A 291 24.74 18.25 -18.33
N PRO A 292 26.07 18.04 -18.38
CA PRO A 292 26.89 18.51 -19.49
C PRO A 292 26.43 17.98 -20.85
N ASP A 293 26.00 16.71 -20.91
CA ASP A 293 25.45 16.12 -22.13
C ASP A 293 24.03 16.62 -22.40
N ARG A 294 23.92 17.58 -23.31
CA ARG A 294 22.65 18.20 -23.72
C ARG A 294 21.73 17.25 -24.50
N ALA A 295 22.22 16.14 -25.03
CA ALA A 295 21.36 15.13 -25.66
C ALA A 295 20.46 14.44 -24.62
N CYS A 296 20.87 14.43 -23.35
CA CYS A 296 20.13 13.89 -22.22
C CYS A 296 19.17 14.90 -21.58
N ALA A 297 19.14 16.16 -22.02
CA ALA A 297 18.27 17.20 -21.50
C ALA A 297 16.80 16.89 -21.79
N ARG A 298 15.91 17.31 -20.90
CA ARG A 298 14.48 17.03 -21.00
C ARG A 298 13.86 17.59 -22.28
N GLN A 299 12.96 16.82 -22.88
CA GLN A 299 12.24 17.23 -24.08
C GLN A 299 10.73 17.12 -23.84
N ARG A 300 9.98 18.08 -24.38
CA ARG A 300 8.51 18.00 -24.41
C ARG A 300 8.08 16.84 -25.29
N ARG A 301 7.11 16.06 -24.82
CA ARG A 301 6.50 14.96 -25.58
C ARG A 301 5.03 15.26 -25.78
N SER A 302 4.51 14.96 -26.97
CA SER A 302 3.07 15.05 -27.21
C SER A 302 2.33 13.93 -26.49
N LEU A 303 1.07 14.18 -26.13
CA LEU A 303 0.21 13.17 -25.53
C LEU A 303 -0.02 11.98 -26.46
N GLU A 304 -0.15 12.23 -27.76
CA GLU A 304 -0.26 11.18 -28.78
C GLU A 304 0.97 10.27 -28.79
N SER A 305 2.18 10.83 -28.67
CA SER A 305 3.42 10.04 -28.57
C SER A 305 3.46 9.20 -27.30
N LEU A 306 2.90 9.71 -26.20
CA LEU A 306 2.83 9.00 -24.92
C LEU A 306 1.81 7.86 -24.96
N GLU A 307 0.63 8.09 -25.53
CA GLU A 307 -0.41 7.08 -25.75
C GLU A 307 0.11 5.95 -26.65
N LEU A 308 0.84 6.29 -27.71
CA LEU A 308 1.48 5.32 -28.59
C LEU A 308 2.56 4.50 -27.84
N ALA A 309 3.37 5.15 -26.99
CA ALA A 309 4.37 4.46 -26.17
C ALA A 309 3.71 3.55 -25.11
N ALA A 310 2.55 3.93 -24.59
CA ALA A 310 1.80 3.15 -23.62
C ALA A 310 1.13 1.91 -24.25
N ALA A 311 0.83 1.91 -25.55
CA ALA A 311 0.10 0.84 -26.22
C ALA A 311 0.71 -0.55 -25.99
N ASP A 312 2.05 -0.66 -26.04
CA ASP A 312 2.76 -1.92 -25.79
C ASP A 312 2.61 -2.38 -24.33
N LYS A 313 2.80 -1.46 -23.39
CA LYS A 313 2.65 -1.73 -21.94
C LYS A 313 1.20 -2.07 -21.60
N ASN A 314 0.22 -1.37 -22.15
CA ASN A 314 -1.21 -1.63 -21.94
C ASN A 314 -1.64 -2.98 -22.53
N ARG A 315 -1.07 -3.39 -23.66
CA ARG A 315 -1.25 -4.77 -24.17
C ARG A 315 -0.74 -5.80 -23.16
N GLN A 316 0.48 -5.62 -22.63
CA GLN A 316 1.04 -6.52 -21.61
C GLN A 316 0.23 -6.52 -20.30
N LEU A 317 -0.29 -5.37 -19.88
CA LEU A 317 -1.16 -5.27 -18.70
C LEU A 317 -2.47 -6.05 -18.91
N ARG A 318 -3.11 -5.91 -20.08
CA ARG A 318 -4.29 -6.71 -20.43
C ARG A 318 -4.02 -8.20 -20.42
N GLU A 319 -2.92 -8.64 -21.02
CA GLU A 319 -2.49 -10.04 -21.00
C GLU A 319 -2.24 -10.56 -19.57
N ALA A 320 -1.81 -9.69 -18.66
CA ALA A 320 -1.62 -9.98 -17.24
C ALA A 320 -2.88 -9.76 -16.37
N ASN A 321 -4.05 -9.53 -16.97
CA ASN A 321 -5.31 -9.19 -16.29
C ASN A 321 -5.16 -8.02 -15.30
N GLN A 322 -4.37 -7.01 -15.68
CA GLN A 322 -4.18 -5.78 -14.93
C GLN A 322 -4.89 -4.62 -15.65
N PRO A 323 -5.36 -3.59 -14.92
CA PRO A 323 -5.87 -2.38 -15.53
C PRO A 323 -4.80 -1.69 -16.37
N GLU A 324 -5.22 -1.08 -17.48
CA GLU A 324 -4.34 -0.31 -18.36
C GLU A 324 -3.88 0.99 -17.70
N VAL A 325 -2.73 1.51 -18.15
CA VAL A 325 -2.28 2.86 -17.77
C VAL A 325 -3.14 3.88 -18.51
N VAL A 326 -3.73 4.80 -17.75
CA VAL A 326 -4.57 5.89 -18.27
C VAL A 326 -3.79 7.20 -18.43
N ARG A 327 -4.40 8.21 -19.04
CA ARG A 327 -3.75 9.48 -19.36
C ARG A 327 -3.26 10.23 -18.11
N GLU A 328 -4.05 10.22 -17.06
CA GLU A 328 -3.76 10.84 -15.77
C GLU A 328 -2.47 10.27 -15.18
N GLU A 329 -2.33 8.95 -15.21
CA GLU A 329 -1.18 8.20 -14.72
C GLU A 329 0.09 8.49 -15.52
N MET A 330 -0.01 8.58 -16.85
CA MET A 330 1.11 8.96 -17.71
C MET A 330 1.59 10.39 -17.37
N ILE A 331 0.68 11.35 -17.31
CA ILE A 331 1.00 12.75 -16.99
C ILE A 331 1.66 12.83 -15.60
N ALA A 332 1.10 12.13 -14.61
CA ALA A 332 1.60 12.13 -13.25
C ALA A 332 3.01 11.55 -13.15
N ALA A 333 3.29 10.43 -13.84
CA ALA A 333 4.64 9.84 -13.91
C ALA A 333 5.66 10.80 -14.53
N ILE A 334 5.30 11.45 -15.65
CA ILE A 334 6.20 12.38 -16.34
C ILE A 334 6.48 13.60 -15.45
N LEU A 335 5.45 14.12 -14.75
CA LEU A 335 5.64 15.20 -13.79
C LEU A 335 6.58 14.78 -12.66
N TYR A 336 6.40 13.57 -12.11
CA TYR A 336 7.25 13.03 -11.04
C TYR A 336 8.72 12.93 -11.48
N THR A 337 8.99 12.37 -12.66
CA THR A 337 10.38 12.22 -13.16
C THR A 337 11.04 13.54 -13.53
N GLY A 338 10.24 14.60 -13.70
CA GLY A 338 10.73 15.97 -13.81
C GLY A 338 10.93 16.65 -12.46
N PRO A 339 11.03 17.99 -12.42
CA PRO A 339 11.30 18.74 -11.19
C PRO A 339 10.30 18.53 -10.05
N MET A 340 9.06 18.13 -10.34
CA MET A 340 8.00 18.10 -9.33
C MET A 340 8.19 17.05 -8.24
N PHE A 341 9.08 16.04 -8.40
CA PHE A 341 9.41 15.12 -7.31
C PHE A 341 9.81 15.84 -6.01
N VAL A 342 10.43 17.03 -6.13
CA VAL A 342 10.89 17.82 -4.99
C VAL A 342 9.71 18.20 -4.09
N LYS A 343 8.60 18.67 -4.69
CA LYS A 343 7.39 19.03 -3.95
C LYS A 343 6.65 17.79 -3.47
N TYR A 344 6.46 16.79 -4.33
CA TYR A 344 5.73 15.56 -3.99
C TYR A 344 6.36 14.82 -2.81
N ASN A 345 7.68 14.60 -2.88
CA ASN A 345 8.40 13.92 -1.81
C ASN A 345 8.53 14.81 -0.56
N GLY A 346 8.58 16.14 -0.73
CA GLY A 346 8.53 17.10 0.37
C GLY A 346 7.22 17.02 1.17
N VAL A 347 6.07 16.97 0.48
CA VAL A 347 4.75 16.78 1.11
C VAL A 347 4.70 15.46 1.88
N LEU A 348 5.04 14.35 1.21
CA LEU A 348 4.95 13.02 1.81
C LEU A 348 5.84 12.87 3.05
N ARG A 349 7.03 13.47 3.04
CA ARG A 349 7.94 13.44 4.19
C ARG A 349 7.61 14.47 5.26
N GLY A 350 6.95 15.58 4.93
CA GLY A 350 6.75 16.71 5.84
C GLY A 350 5.46 16.66 6.66
N LEU A 351 4.37 16.10 6.12
CA LEU A 351 3.03 16.23 6.72
C LEU A 351 2.92 15.67 8.14
N SER A 352 3.60 14.56 8.41
CA SER A 352 3.56 13.85 9.70
C SER A 352 4.93 13.74 10.36
N SER A 353 5.92 14.53 9.90
CA SER A 353 7.26 14.48 10.47
C SER A 353 7.39 15.42 11.66
N GLU A 354 8.22 15.02 12.63
CA GLU A 354 8.69 15.87 13.72
C GLU A 354 9.98 16.63 13.38
N SER A 355 10.62 16.31 12.25
CA SER A 355 11.87 16.93 11.84
C SER A 355 11.64 18.38 11.38
N PRO A 356 12.28 19.38 12.02
CA PRO A 356 12.21 20.77 11.56
C PRO A 356 12.65 20.91 10.11
N PHE A 357 13.68 20.17 9.69
CA PHE A 357 14.15 20.14 8.30
C PHE A 357 13.03 19.80 7.31
N LEU A 358 12.31 18.70 7.55
CA LEU A 358 11.27 18.23 6.65
C LEU A 358 10.02 19.12 6.69
N ARG A 359 9.65 19.61 7.88
CA ARG A 359 8.55 20.57 8.05
C ARG A 359 8.85 21.87 7.28
N ASN A 360 10.02 22.46 7.51
CA ASN A 360 10.43 23.72 6.89
C ASN A 360 10.54 23.57 5.37
N GLN A 361 11.10 22.46 4.88
CA GLN A 361 11.19 22.17 3.46
C GLN A 361 9.79 22.08 2.83
N MET A 362 8.87 21.31 3.41
CA MET A 362 7.51 21.17 2.91
C MET A 362 6.78 22.53 2.88
N ILE A 363 6.79 23.27 3.98
CA ILE A 363 6.09 24.57 4.05
C ILE A 363 6.70 25.56 3.03
N SER A 364 8.02 25.60 2.89
CA SER A 364 8.69 26.47 1.92
C SER A 364 8.35 26.15 0.48
N LEU A 365 8.13 24.87 0.16
CA LEU A 365 7.87 24.41 -1.20
C LEU A 365 6.39 24.42 -1.59
N CYS A 366 5.50 24.24 -0.61
CA CYS A 366 4.11 23.84 -0.84
C CYS A 366 3.07 24.76 -0.16
N CYS A 367 3.49 25.85 0.47
CA CYS A 367 2.60 26.93 0.90
C CYS A 367 2.81 28.18 0.05
N SER A 368 1.89 29.14 0.17
CA SER A 368 2.12 30.49 -0.35
C SER A 368 3.25 31.18 0.43
N LYS A 369 3.95 32.11 -0.25
CA LYS A 369 5.11 32.79 0.31
C LYS A 369 4.83 33.48 1.65
N ASP A 370 3.69 34.15 1.76
CA ASP A 370 3.22 34.84 2.96
C ASP A 370 3.03 33.87 4.15
N ILE A 371 2.45 32.69 3.91
CA ILE A 371 2.32 31.65 4.93
C ILE A 371 3.69 31.07 5.30
N ALA A 372 4.54 30.80 4.30
CA ALA A 372 5.88 30.29 4.54
C ALA A 372 6.75 31.27 5.33
N ASP A 373 6.71 32.56 4.99
CA ASP A 373 7.42 33.63 5.70
C ASP A 373 6.85 33.82 7.13
N ALA A 374 5.53 33.76 7.29
CA ALA A 374 4.90 33.83 8.61
C ALA A 374 5.28 32.64 9.51
N TYR A 375 5.45 31.45 8.94
CA TYR A 375 5.86 30.25 9.69
C TYR A 375 7.36 30.22 9.99
N LEU A 376 8.21 30.53 9.01
CA LEU A 376 9.67 30.52 9.18
C LEU A 376 10.15 31.69 10.03
N GLY A 377 9.52 32.87 9.92
CA GLY A 377 9.92 34.08 10.62
C GLY A 377 11.35 34.48 10.31
N SER A 378 12.16 34.66 11.37
CA SER A 378 13.59 34.99 11.24
C SER A 378 14.50 33.79 10.94
N THR A 379 13.93 32.59 10.72
CA THR A 379 14.73 31.38 10.44
C THR A 379 15.39 31.49 9.06
N PRO A 380 16.72 31.41 8.97
CA PRO A 380 17.40 31.46 7.67
C PRO A 380 16.99 30.30 6.77
N ARG A 381 16.60 30.59 5.52
CA ARG A 381 16.14 29.59 4.54
C ARG A 381 17.24 28.60 4.13
N ASP A 382 18.50 28.99 4.26
CA ASP A 382 19.70 28.17 4.05
C ASP A 382 20.02 27.24 5.25
N LYS A 383 19.32 27.38 6.38
CA LYS A 383 19.47 26.55 7.58
C LYS A 383 18.15 25.84 7.95
N PRO A 384 17.61 25.00 7.06
CA PRO A 384 16.29 24.39 7.24
C PRO A 384 16.18 23.47 8.46
N PHE A 385 17.28 23.02 9.05
CA PHE A 385 17.32 22.16 10.23
C PHE A 385 16.97 22.89 11.55
N LEU A 386 16.93 24.22 11.58
CA LEU A 386 16.53 24.98 12.77
C LEU A 386 15.01 24.94 12.96
N ALA A 387 14.57 25.00 14.21
CA ALA A 387 13.15 25.18 14.53
C ALA A 387 12.66 26.53 13.97
N ALA A 388 11.47 26.52 13.37
CA ALA A 388 10.88 27.72 12.79
C ALA A 388 10.53 28.74 13.89
N ALA A 389 10.90 30.00 13.67
CA ALA A 389 10.75 31.13 14.60
C ALA A 389 9.70 32.15 14.12
N GLY A 390 8.66 31.68 13.43
CA GLY A 390 7.60 32.52 12.88
C GLY A 390 6.47 32.86 13.86
N SER A 391 5.53 33.67 13.37
CA SER A 391 4.35 34.12 14.10
C SER A 391 3.21 33.09 14.12
N ILE A 392 3.24 32.11 13.22
CA ILE A 392 2.26 31.02 13.17
C ILE A 392 2.90 29.66 13.46
N THR A 393 2.11 28.74 14.00
CA THR A 393 2.57 27.38 14.31
C THR A 393 2.58 26.50 13.06
N PHE A 394 3.29 25.37 13.14
CA PHE A 394 3.30 24.36 12.07
C PHE A 394 1.88 23.88 11.72
N GLU A 395 1.04 23.61 12.72
CA GLU A 395 -0.34 23.13 12.48
C GLU A 395 -1.22 24.17 11.77
N VAL A 396 -0.96 25.46 11.96
CA VAL A 396 -1.65 26.52 11.21
C VAL A 396 -1.14 26.56 9.78
N ALA A 397 0.18 26.56 9.55
CA ALA A 397 0.76 26.58 8.22
C ALA A 397 0.38 25.33 7.40
N LYS A 398 0.39 24.15 8.03
CA LYS A 398 0.05 22.84 7.46
C LYS A 398 -1.36 22.81 6.85
N ARG A 399 -2.32 23.57 7.37
CA ARG A 399 -3.68 23.66 6.81
C ARG A 399 -3.72 24.32 5.43
N SER A 400 -2.71 25.12 5.12
CA SER A 400 -2.55 25.84 3.84
C SER A 400 -1.54 25.15 2.91
N VAL A 401 -1.13 23.92 3.19
CA VAL A 401 -0.23 23.15 2.31
C VAL A 401 -1.02 22.62 1.13
N ASN A 402 -0.50 22.84 -0.09
CA ASN A 402 -0.92 22.07 -1.25
C ASN A 402 -0.33 20.67 -1.18
N LYS A 403 -1.22 19.69 -1.05
CA LYS A 403 -0.87 18.28 -0.86
C LYS A 403 -0.66 17.53 -2.17
N TYR A 404 -1.03 18.11 -3.33
CA TYR A 404 -0.98 17.43 -4.62
C TYR A 404 -1.74 16.09 -4.62
N THR A 405 -2.87 16.02 -3.91
CA THR A 405 -3.53 14.76 -3.54
C THR A 405 -3.87 13.91 -4.76
N SER A 406 -4.49 14.49 -5.79
CA SER A 406 -4.92 13.72 -6.97
C SER A 406 -3.72 13.23 -7.77
N THR A 407 -2.69 14.07 -7.87
CA THR A 407 -1.43 13.74 -8.56
C THR A 407 -0.67 12.62 -7.87
N LEU A 408 -0.53 12.67 -6.53
CA LEU A 408 0.16 11.61 -5.77
C LEU A 408 -0.55 10.25 -5.91
N HIS A 409 -1.89 10.24 -5.93
CA HIS A 409 -2.65 9.03 -6.20
C HIS A 409 -2.43 8.50 -7.63
N ALA A 410 -2.34 9.38 -8.62
CA ALA A 410 -2.01 9.00 -10.00
C ALA A 410 -0.60 8.42 -10.15
N ILE A 411 0.40 9.01 -9.48
CA ILE A 411 1.77 8.48 -9.44
C ILE A 411 1.79 7.10 -8.76
N ASN A 412 1.08 6.94 -7.64
CA ASN A 412 1.04 5.66 -6.96
C ASN A 412 0.35 4.58 -7.82
N SER A 413 -0.73 4.95 -8.51
CA SER A 413 -1.49 4.05 -9.37
C SER A 413 -0.67 3.52 -10.54
N VAL A 414 0.08 4.39 -11.24
CA VAL A 414 0.96 3.95 -12.33
C VAL A 414 2.08 3.04 -11.84
N ILE A 415 2.61 3.28 -10.63
CA ILE A 415 3.62 2.40 -10.02
C ILE A 415 3.04 1.01 -9.75
N ILE A 416 1.83 0.94 -9.17
CA ILE A 416 1.17 -0.33 -8.87
C ILE A 416 0.98 -1.15 -10.16
N LYS A 417 0.49 -0.51 -11.23
CA LYS A 417 0.24 -1.16 -12.52
C LYS A 417 1.53 -1.63 -13.19
N LEU A 418 2.49 -0.72 -13.39
CA LEU A 418 3.75 -1.03 -14.08
C LEU A 418 4.68 -1.94 -13.27
N GLY A 419 4.58 -1.94 -11.94
CA GLY A 419 5.28 -2.88 -11.07
C GLY A 419 4.93 -4.35 -11.39
N LYS A 420 3.73 -4.62 -11.92
CA LYS A 420 3.34 -5.98 -12.36
C LYS A 420 4.13 -6.48 -13.56
N LEU A 421 4.58 -5.57 -14.43
CA LEU A 421 5.35 -5.89 -15.63
C LEU A 421 6.85 -5.89 -15.41
N THR A 422 7.32 -5.21 -14.36
CA THR A 422 8.76 -4.98 -14.14
C THR A 422 9.48 -6.31 -13.86
N LYS A 423 10.62 -6.53 -14.50
CA LYS A 423 11.43 -7.74 -14.25
C LYS A 423 12.09 -7.62 -12.88
N ALA A 424 12.04 -8.68 -12.08
CA ALA A 424 12.69 -8.73 -10.79
C ALA A 424 14.22 -8.78 -10.98
N ILE A 425 14.86 -7.64 -10.73
CA ILE A 425 16.31 -7.45 -10.81
C ILE A 425 16.79 -6.66 -9.60
N LYS A 426 18.10 -6.72 -9.35
CA LYS A 426 18.73 -5.90 -8.32
C LYS A 426 18.69 -4.42 -8.69
N VAL A 427 18.39 -3.58 -7.73
CA VAL A 427 18.31 -2.12 -7.86
C VAL A 427 19.12 -1.43 -6.76
N TYR A 428 19.52 -0.19 -7.04
CA TYR A 428 20.43 0.59 -6.20
C TYR A 428 19.91 2.01 -5.99
N ARG A 429 20.17 2.57 -4.81
CA ARG A 429 19.89 3.99 -4.51
C ARG A 429 21.06 4.59 -3.76
N GLY A 430 21.66 5.64 -4.34
CA GLY A 430 22.70 6.44 -3.70
C GLY A 430 22.10 7.55 -2.84
N ILE A 431 22.71 7.79 -1.69
CA ILE A 431 22.37 8.85 -0.75
C ILE A 431 23.68 9.52 -0.32
N ALA A 432 23.75 10.84 -0.44
CA ALA A 432 24.92 11.63 -0.04
C ALA A 432 24.57 12.64 1.05
N GLY A 433 25.54 12.89 1.95
CA GLY A 433 25.48 13.96 2.94
C GLY A 433 24.47 13.75 4.08
N MET A 434 23.85 12.57 4.16
CA MET A 434 22.85 12.23 5.17
C MET A 434 23.26 10.97 5.92
N LYS A 435 22.80 10.82 7.16
CA LYS A 435 22.96 9.58 7.93
C LYS A 435 21.64 8.83 8.04
N LEU A 436 21.73 7.51 8.19
CA LEU A 436 20.57 6.72 8.61
C LEU A 436 20.37 6.83 10.11
N PRO A 437 19.12 6.77 10.60
CA PRO A 437 18.84 6.82 12.02
C PRO A 437 19.16 5.48 12.71
N ASP A 438 19.18 5.47 14.04
CA ASP A 438 19.65 4.37 14.89
C ASP A 438 18.91 3.05 14.61
N GLU A 439 17.65 3.11 14.16
CA GLU A 439 16.83 1.94 13.84
C GLU A 439 17.38 1.11 12.67
N PHE A 440 18.25 1.68 11.83
CA PHE A 440 18.91 0.97 10.73
C PHE A 440 20.20 0.24 11.19
N TRP A 441 20.68 0.55 12.41
CA TRP A 441 21.92 0.01 12.96
C TRP A 441 21.64 -0.95 14.12
N THR A 442 20.68 -0.59 14.98
CA THR A 442 20.33 -1.33 16.20
C THR A 442 19.03 -2.10 15.98
N PRO A 443 19.05 -3.45 16.11
CA PRO A 443 17.83 -4.24 15.99
C PRO A 443 16.80 -3.86 17.06
N ASN A 444 15.54 -3.82 16.67
CA ASN A 444 14.43 -3.66 17.61
C ASN A 444 14.19 -4.95 18.42
N LYS A 445 13.18 -4.95 19.29
CA LYS A 445 12.81 -6.12 20.13
C LYS A 445 12.48 -7.41 19.36
N PHE A 446 12.25 -7.31 18.05
CA PHE A 446 11.98 -8.43 17.15
C PHE A 446 13.19 -8.78 16.27
N ASN A 447 14.37 -8.22 16.58
CA ASN A 447 15.60 -8.37 15.82
C ASN A 447 15.54 -7.83 14.39
N VAL A 448 14.70 -6.82 14.14
CA VAL A 448 14.56 -6.16 12.83
C VAL A 448 15.21 -4.78 12.88
N ARG A 449 15.92 -4.41 11.81
CA ARG A 449 16.49 -3.08 11.57
C ARG A 449 15.86 -2.46 10.34
N GLY A 450 15.54 -1.17 10.39
CA GLY A 450 15.03 -0.40 9.26
C GLY A 450 13.83 0.48 9.60
N GLY A 451 13.00 0.79 8.60
CA GLY A 451 11.89 1.72 8.74
C GLY A 451 11.08 1.90 7.45
N VAL A 452 10.09 2.79 7.46
CA VAL A 452 9.20 3.02 6.32
C VAL A 452 9.52 4.35 5.64
N GLU A 453 9.92 4.31 4.38
CA GLU A 453 10.10 5.53 3.57
C GLU A 453 8.74 6.10 3.21
N GLN A 454 8.47 7.34 3.61
CA GLN A 454 7.16 7.97 3.40
C GLN A 454 6.94 8.43 1.96
N ALA A 455 8.01 8.82 1.27
CA ALA A 455 7.93 9.32 -0.11
C ALA A 455 8.14 8.23 -1.14
N PHE A 456 7.97 8.57 -2.42
CA PHE A 456 8.38 7.70 -3.50
C PHE A 456 9.90 7.50 -3.47
N MET A 457 10.33 6.30 -3.84
CA MET A 457 11.73 5.92 -3.78
C MET A 457 12.24 5.55 -5.16
N SER A 458 12.96 6.48 -5.77
CA SER A 458 13.66 6.29 -7.03
C SER A 458 14.88 5.39 -6.84
N THR A 459 15.07 4.42 -7.73
CA THR A 459 16.22 3.53 -7.75
C THR A 459 16.69 3.35 -9.19
N THR A 460 17.93 2.93 -9.37
CA THR A 460 18.52 2.63 -10.68
C THR A 460 18.96 1.18 -10.75
N THR A 461 18.98 0.64 -11.95
CA THR A 461 19.53 -0.70 -12.24
C THR A 461 21.07 -0.68 -12.33
N GLU A 462 21.68 0.50 -12.43
CA GLU A 462 23.11 0.68 -12.62
C GLU A 462 23.81 1.06 -11.31
N ARG A 463 24.56 0.11 -10.73
CA ARG A 463 25.28 0.32 -9.46
C ARG A 463 26.20 1.55 -9.49
N LEU A 464 26.88 1.78 -10.61
CA LEU A 464 27.82 2.89 -10.76
C LEU A 464 27.12 4.25 -10.68
N VAL A 465 25.88 4.36 -11.16
CA VAL A 465 25.08 5.57 -11.05
C VAL A 465 24.79 5.86 -9.57
N ALA A 466 24.32 4.86 -8.81
CA ALA A 466 24.09 5.02 -7.37
C ALA A 466 25.36 5.35 -6.58
N MET A 467 26.50 4.75 -6.95
CA MET A 467 27.80 5.07 -6.35
C MET A 467 28.25 6.51 -6.64
N GLY A 468 28.04 6.98 -7.88
CA GLY A 468 28.28 8.37 -8.26
C GLY A 468 27.49 9.33 -7.36
N TYR A 469 26.20 9.06 -7.16
CA TYR A 469 25.35 9.84 -6.24
C TYR A 469 25.86 9.81 -4.80
N ALA A 470 26.28 8.66 -4.27
CA ALA A 470 26.77 8.52 -2.89
C ALA A 470 28.14 9.19 -2.68
N SER A 471 29.01 9.18 -3.69
CA SER A 471 30.38 9.70 -3.63
C SER A 471 30.51 11.22 -3.88
N GLY A 472 29.44 11.88 -4.34
CA GLY A 472 29.47 13.28 -4.79
C GLY A 472 29.59 14.34 -3.68
N GLY A 473 29.54 13.97 -2.39
CA GLY A 473 29.76 14.89 -1.28
C GLY A 473 31.25 15.04 -0.98
N GLN A 474 31.81 16.25 -1.12
CA GLN A 474 33.20 16.52 -0.73
C GLN A 474 33.45 16.10 0.73
N GLY A 475 34.10 14.95 0.95
CA GLY A 475 34.55 14.47 2.25
C GLY A 475 33.48 13.83 3.17
N ALA A 476 32.21 13.74 2.75
CA ALA A 476 31.16 13.11 3.55
C ALA A 476 30.97 11.64 3.15
N ALA A 477 30.82 10.74 4.14
CA ALA A 477 30.48 9.34 3.88
C ALA A 477 29.15 9.24 3.12
N GLY A 478 29.11 8.38 2.10
CA GLY A 478 27.92 8.11 1.29
C GLY A 478 27.25 6.79 1.67
N ILE A 479 25.97 6.65 1.35
CA ILE A 479 25.22 5.40 1.53
C ILE A 479 24.72 4.92 0.18
N VAL A 480 24.85 3.61 -0.09
CA VAL A 480 24.16 2.94 -1.18
C VAL A 480 23.24 1.87 -0.60
N ILE A 481 21.95 2.02 -0.86
CA ILE A 481 20.97 0.96 -0.61
C ILE A 481 20.99 0.03 -1.81
N GLU A 482 21.12 -1.27 -1.56
CA GLU A 482 21.08 -2.34 -2.56
C GLU A 482 19.92 -3.29 -2.24
N VAL A 483 19.07 -3.56 -3.23
CA VAL A 483 17.87 -4.39 -3.03
C VAL A 483 17.71 -5.39 -4.15
N GLN A 484 17.53 -6.65 -3.79
CA GLN A 484 17.05 -7.65 -4.73
C GLN A 484 15.51 -7.61 -4.77
N GLN A 485 14.94 -7.19 -5.90
CA GLN A 485 13.49 -7.29 -6.10
C GLN A 485 13.07 -8.76 -6.17
N GLY A 486 11.89 -9.06 -5.63
CA GLY A 486 11.30 -10.40 -5.58
C GLY A 486 9.94 -10.47 -6.27
N MET A 487 9.15 -11.48 -5.90
CA MET A 487 7.87 -11.79 -6.54
C MET A 487 6.81 -10.69 -6.32
N VAL A 488 6.73 -10.16 -5.09
CA VAL A 488 5.65 -9.28 -4.64
C VAL A 488 6.10 -7.85 -4.34
N ASN A 489 7.39 -7.57 -4.36
CA ASN A 489 8.02 -6.31 -3.97
C ASN A 489 8.81 -5.70 -5.14
N ARG A 490 8.12 -5.48 -6.26
CA ARG A 490 8.69 -4.88 -7.47
C ARG A 490 8.31 -3.42 -7.58
N GLY A 491 9.29 -2.57 -7.87
CA GLY A 491 9.05 -1.20 -8.30
C GLY A 491 8.60 -1.16 -9.77
N ALA A 492 8.19 0.01 -10.23
CA ALA A 492 7.81 0.24 -11.61
C ALA A 492 8.97 0.74 -12.45
N GLU A 493 9.25 0.06 -13.57
CA GLU A 493 10.08 0.59 -14.64
C GLU A 493 9.32 1.71 -15.37
N ILE A 494 9.77 2.94 -15.15
CA ILE A 494 9.12 4.16 -15.67
C ILE A 494 10.02 4.92 -16.65
N GLY A 495 11.12 4.32 -17.13
CA GLY A 495 12.07 4.98 -18.03
C GLY A 495 11.41 5.46 -19.31
N TRP A 496 10.42 4.74 -19.83
CA TRP A 496 9.66 5.14 -21.01
C TRP A 496 8.70 6.33 -20.78
N LEU A 497 8.40 6.68 -19.53
CA LEU A 497 7.66 7.89 -19.11
C LEU A 497 8.59 9.00 -18.60
N SER A 498 9.86 8.68 -18.34
CA SER A 498 10.77 9.59 -17.67
C SER A 498 11.15 10.79 -18.54
N GLN A 499 11.28 11.97 -17.92
CA GLN A 499 11.97 13.11 -18.53
C GLN A 499 13.49 12.86 -18.68
N TYR A 500 14.03 11.86 -17.98
CA TYR A 500 15.43 11.44 -18.00
C TYR A 500 15.57 9.92 -18.24
N PRO A 501 15.21 9.40 -19.44
CA PRO A 501 15.21 7.95 -19.70
C PRO A 501 16.55 7.24 -19.48
N HIS A 502 17.66 7.98 -19.58
CA HIS A 502 19.02 7.48 -19.38
C HIS A 502 19.28 7.03 -17.93
N GLU A 503 18.50 7.49 -16.94
CA GLU A 503 18.64 7.08 -15.54
C GLU A 503 18.18 5.64 -15.25
N ARG A 504 17.43 5.03 -16.20
CA ARG A 504 16.87 3.66 -16.08
C ARG A 504 16.15 3.46 -14.75
N GLU A 505 15.26 4.40 -14.45
CA GLU A 505 14.60 4.51 -13.15
C GLU A 505 13.61 3.36 -12.91
N ILE A 506 13.78 2.70 -11.76
CA ILE A 506 12.77 1.84 -11.14
C ILE A 506 12.23 2.58 -9.91
N LEU A 507 10.95 2.90 -9.93
CA LEU A 507 10.28 3.70 -8.90
C LEU A 507 9.45 2.83 -7.97
N PHE A 508 9.68 2.95 -6.66
CA PHE A 508 8.81 2.36 -5.65
C PHE A 508 7.80 3.38 -5.14
N GLY A 509 6.61 2.88 -4.79
CA GLY A 509 5.53 3.65 -4.21
C GLY A 509 5.92 4.27 -2.85
N PRO A 510 5.11 5.19 -2.34
CA PRO A 510 5.29 5.71 -1.00
C PRO A 510 5.04 4.60 0.02
N LEU A 511 5.49 4.81 1.25
CA LEU A 511 5.37 3.82 2.32
C LEU A 511 6.09 2.51 1.99
N THR A 512 7.27 2.58 1.36
CA THR A 512 8.09 1.39 1.15
C THR A 512 8.76 1.02 2.48
N GLY A 513 8.44 -0.16 3.01
CA GLY A 513 9.12 -0.72 4.16
C GLY A 513 10.52 -1.18 3.76
N ILE A 514 11.52 -0.80 4.55
CA ILE A 514 12.93 -1.13 4.34
C ILE A 514 13.39 -1.93 5.55
N GLU A 515 13.92 -3.11 5.30
CA GLU A 515 14.57 -3.96 6.29
C GLU A 515 16.04 -4.14 5.92
N VAL A 516 16.94 -3.90 6.89
CA VAL A 516 18.39 -4.04 6.68
C VAL A 516 18.82 -5.49 6.93
N LEU A 517 19.28 -6.14 5.87
CA LEU A 517 19.80 -7.51 5.92
C LEU A 517 21.28 -7.50 6.30
N ARG A 518 22.09 -6.75 5.55
CA ARG A 518 23.55 -6.72 5.72
C ARG A 518 24.11 -5.33 5.45
N THR A 519 25.17 -4.98 6.17
CA THR A 519 25.95 -3.77 5.90
C THR A 519 27.38 -4.16 5.53
N ARG A 520 27.95 -3.45 4.56
CA ARG A 520 29.36 -3.55 4.18
C ARG A 520 29.91 -2.18 3.77
N VAL A 521 31.22 -2.06 3.70
CA VAL A 521 31.91 -0.84 3.27
C VAL A 521 32.58 -1.10 1.93
N ASP A 522 32.37 -0.21 0.97
CA ASP A 522 33.05 -0.19 -0.34
C ASP A 522 33.72 1.18 -0.53
N GLY A 523 35.02 1.24 -0.30
CA GLY A 523 35.78 2.50 -0.25
C GLY A 523 35.27 3.43 0.87
N SER A 524 34.82 4.63 0.50
CA SER A 524 34.23 5.61 1.41
C SER A 524 32.70 5.50 1.55
N VAL A 525 32.09 4.53 0.86
CA VAL A 525 30.63 4.36 0.81
C VAL A 525 30.21 3.17 1.67
N VAL A 526 29.18 3.37 2.49
CA VAL A 526 28.52 2.29 3.22
C VAL A 526 27.43 1.70 2.33
N VAL A 527 27.55 0.42 2.00
CA VAL A 527 26.55 -0.31 1.21
C VAL A 527 25.68 -1.14 2.14
N ILE A 528 24.37 -0.91 2.04
CA ILE A 528 23.37 -1.53 2.89
C ILE A 528 22.47 -2.38 1.99
N GLU A 529 22.56 -3.68 2.17
CA GLU A 529 21.69 -4.65 1.53
C GLU A 529 20.38 -4.72 2.29
N CYS A 530 19.29 -4.43 1.59
CA CYS A 530 17.96 -4.35 2.17
C CYS A 530 16.96 -5.29 1.49
N SER A 531 15.94 -5.67 2.25
CA SER A 531 14.69 -6.21 1.73
C SER A 531 13.63 -5.11 1.72
N PHE A 532 12.88 -5.01 0.62
CA PHE A 532 11.78 -4.06 0.50
C PHE A 532 10.42 -4.74 0.66
N SER A 533 9.52 -4.09 1.38
CA SER A 533 8.12 -4.45 1.46
C SER A 533 7.28 -3.31 0.90
N ILE A 534 6.56 -3.57 -0.19
CA ILE A 534 5.61 -2.60 -0.74
C ILE A 534 4.23 -2.83 -0.10
N ASN A 535 3.44 -1.77 0.00
CA ASN A 535 2.07 -1.91 0.49
C ASN A 535 1.21 -2.63 -0.56
N LEU A 536 0.97 -3.93 -0.38
CA LEU A 536 0.15 -4.76 -1.27
C LEU A 536 -1.34 -4.38 -1.24
N THR A 537 -1.77 -3.57 -0.26
CA THR A 537 -3.11 -3.01 -0.18
C THR A 537 -3.22 -1.64 -0.83
N ALA A 538 -2.12 -1.09 -1.35
CA ALA A 538 -2.16 0.14 -2.13
C ALA A 538 -3.04 -0.05 -3.37
N LEU A 539 -3.89 0.93 -3.64
CA LEU A 539 -4.96 0.84 -4.63
C LEU A 539 -4.63 1.67 -5.86
N THR A 540 -5.05 1.20 -7.03
CA THR A 540 -5.07 2.01 -8.25
C THR A 540 -6.13 3.10 -8.16
N ILE A 541 -6.08 4.12 -9.02
CA ILE A 541 -7.08 5.19 -9.08
C ILE A 541 -8.49 4.61 -9.18
N GLU A 542 -8.71 3.66 -10.07
CA GLU A 542 -10.03 3.06 -10.29
C GLU A 542 -10.54 2.38 -9.02
N GLN A 543 -9.65 1.72 -8.29
CA GLN A 543 -9.98 1.07 -7.03
C GLN A 543 -10.26 2.08 -5.91
N VAL A 544 -9.50 3.19 -5.83
CA VAL A 544 -9.74 4.26 -4.87
C VAL A 544 -11.10 4.94 -5.13
N LEU A 545 -11.38 5.28 -6.39
CA LEU A 545 -12.64 5.92 -6.79
C LEU A 545 -13.83 4.96 -6.71
N GLY A 546 -13.60 3.67 -6.94
CA GLY A 546 -14.61 2.62 -6.88
C GLY A 546 -15.01 2.22 -5.46
N LYS A 547 -14.35 2.72 -4.41
CA LYS A 547 -14.67 2.33 -3.02
C LYS A 547 -16.11 2.61 -2.63
N ARG A 548 -16.61 3.81 -2.92
CA ARG A 548 -17.98 4.20 -2.56
C ARG A 548 -19.02 3.41 -3.35
N GLN A 549 -18.76 3.20 -4.65
CA GLN A 549 -19.54 2.29 -5.47
C GLN A 549 -19.55 0.87 -4.88
N LYS A 550 -18.38 0.36 -4.48
CA LYS A 550 -18.26 -0.97 -3.86
C LYS A 550 -19.06 -1.06 -2.55
N ILE A 551 -19.01 -0.04 -1.70
CA ILE A 551 -19.82 0.01 -0.46
C ILE A 551 -21.30 -0.14 -0.79
N VAL A 552 -21.81 0.62 -1.77
CA VAL A 552 -23.21 0.56 -2.19
C VAL A 552 -23.55 -0.82 -2.76
N ARG A 553 -22.71 -1.36 -3.65
CA ARG A 553 -22.89 -2.70 -4.24
C ARG A 553 -22.89 -3.80 -3.17
N ASP A 554 -21.93 -3.77 -2.25
CA ASP A 554 -21.80 -4.75 -1.16
C ASP A 554 -23.00 -4.66 -0.20
N MET A 555 -23.46 -3.45 0.13
CA MET A 555 -24.65 -3.23 0.95
C MET A 555 -25.93 -3.72 0.25
N ILE A 556 -26.12 -3.40 -1.04
CA ILE A 556 -27.26 -3.88 -1.82
C ILE A 556 -27.28 -5.41 -1.86
N GLU A 557 -26.13 -6.05 -2.08
CA GLU A 557 -26.02 -7.51 -2.06
C GLU A 557 -26.30 -8.08 -0.66
N GLN A 558 -25.89 -7.40 0.42
CA GLN A 558 -26.24 -7.79 1.79
C GLN A 558 -27.75 -7.67 2.07
N LEU A 559 -28.38 -6.56 1.66
CA LEU A 559 -29.83 -6.36 1.79
C LEU A 559 -30.59 -7.43 1.01
N ARG A 560 -30.20 -7.69 -0.24
CA ARG A 560 -30.77 -8.75 -1.08
C ARG A 560 -30.73 -10.11 -0.37
N ARG A 561 -29.58 -10.49 0.20
CA ARG A 561 -29.43 -11.74 0.96
C ARG A 561 -30.25 -11.76 2.24
N GLY A 562 -30.37 -10.62 2.93
CA GLY A 562 -31.19 -10.48 4.13
C GLY A 562 -32.65 -10.72 3.83
N THR A 563 -33.20 -9.97 2.87
CA THR A 563 -34.58 -10.09 2.41
C THR A 563 -34.88 -11.49 1.87
N GLN A 564 -33.97 -12.11 1.10
CA GLN A 564 -34.15 -13.48 0.63
C GLN A 564 -34.36 -14.47 1.78
N ARG A 565 -33.54 -14.37 2.85
CA ARG A 565 -33.69 -15.22 4.04
C ARG A 565 -35.03 -14.99 4.75
N GLU A 566 -35.47 -13.74 4.85
CA GLU A 566 -36.77 -13.40 5.46
C GLU A 566 -37.94 -13.97 4.65
N VAL A 567 -37.87 -13.88 3.32
CA VAL A 567 -38.85 -14.45 2.39
C VAL A 567 -38.91 -15.98 2.52
N GLU A 568 -37.77 -16.66 2.62
CA GLU A 568 -37.71 -18.11 2.82
C GLU A 568 -38.24 -18.55 4.21
N ALA A 569 -38.03 -17.72 5.23
CA ALA A 569 -38.42 -17.99 6.62
C ALA A 569 -39.90 -17.70 6.90
N ASN A 570 -40.48 -16.66 6.29
CA ASN A 570 -41.83 -16.21 6.59
C ASN A 570 -42.90 -17.14 5.95
N PRO A 571 -43.78 -17.77 6.73
CA PRO A 571 -44.83 -18.63 6.20
C PRO A 571 -45.78 -17.94 5.20
N ALA A 572 -46.00 -16.63 5.33
CA ALA A 572 -46.86 -15.88 4.44
C ALA A 572 -46.28 -15.76 3.03
N TRP A 573 -44.96 -15.58 2.94
CA TRP A 573 -44.23 -15.64 1.67
C TRP A 573 -44.27 -17.04 1.05
N ARG A 574 -44.25 -18.11 1.86
CA ARG A 574 -44.46 -19.49 1.38
C ARG A 574 -45.86 -19.67 0.79
N THR A 575 -46.89 -19.14 1.43
CA THR A 575 -48.25 -19.18 0.89
C THR A 575 -48.34 -18.47 -0.47
N ILE A 576 -47.70 -17.31 -0.64
CA ILE A 576 -47.64 -16.61 -1.93
C ILE A 576 -46.82 -17.41 -2.97
N ARG A 577 -45.71 -18.03 -2.55
CA ARG A 577 -44.80 -18.83 -3.38
C ARG A 577 -45.45 -20.12 -3.90
N ASP A 578 -46.27 -20.77 -3.07
CA ASP A 578 -46.85 -22.08 -3.35
C ASP A 578 -48.05 -22.02 -4.32
N VAL A 579 -48.59 -20.82 -4.61
CA VAL A 579 -49.68 -20.63 -5.61
C VAL A 579 -49.17 -20.73 -7.06
N ASP A 580 -47.91 -20.39 -7.34
CA ASP A 580 -47.40 -20.28 -8.72
C ASP A 580 -46.18 -21.18 -9.03
N GLY A 581 -45.61 -21.87 -8.03
CA GLY A 581 -44.44 -22.75 -8.20
C GLY A 581 -43.16 -22.06 -8.70
N ARG A 582 -43.18 -20.73 -8.91
CA ARG A 582 -42.07 -19.91 -9.45
C ARG A 582 -41.38 -19.12 -8.34
N CYS A 583 -40.67 -19.82 -7.47
CA CYS A 583 -39.72 -19.20 -6.52
C CYS A 583 -38.64 -18.28 -7.17
N PRO A 584 -38.23 -18.45 -8.46
CA PRO A 584 -37.28 -17.53 -9.08
C PRO A 584 -37.82 -16.12 -9.37
N ALA A 585 -39.14 -15.93 -9.49
CA ALA A 585 -39.69 -14.65 -9.97
C ALA A 585 -39.56 -13.53 -8.93
N VAL A 586 -39.72 -13.85 -7.65
CA VAL A 586 -39.61 -12.91 -6.53
C VAL A 586 -38.15 -12.49 -6.30
N ASP A 587 -37.23 -13.47 -6.32
CA ASP A 587 -35.79 -13.19 -6.22
C ASP A 587 -35.27 -12.39 -7.43
N CYS A 588 -35.72 -12.73 -8.64
CA CYS A 588 -35.42 -11.95 -9.84
C CYS A 588 -36.01 -10.54 -9.75
N PHE A 589 -37.26 -10.39 -9.31
CA PHE A 589 -37.89 -9.09 -9.14
C PHE A 589 -37.13 -8.20 -8.15
N PHE A 590 -36.72 -8.73 -6.98
CA PHE A 590 -35.93 -7.96 -6.02
C PHE A 590 -34.55 -7.61 -6.53
N LYS A 591 -33.91 -8.57 -7.22
CA LYS A 591 -32.66 -8.29 -7.90
C LYS A 591 -32.85 -7.15 -8.90
N ASP A 592 -33.85 -7.21 -9.76
CA ASP A 592 -34.11 -6.20 -10.80
C ASP A 592 -34.47 -4.84 -10.20
N LEU A 593 -35.13 -4.80 -9.03
CA LEU A 593 -35.49 -3.58 -8.31
C LEU A 593 -34.26 -2.88 -7.70
N LEU A 594 -33.33 -3.65 -7.13
CA LEU A 594 -32.11 -3.11 -6.47
C LEU A 594 -30.94 -2.91 -7.44
N THR A 595 -30.92 -3.62 -8.57
CA THR A 595 -29.81 -3.59 -9.55
C THR A 595 -29.51 -2.17 -10.08
N PRO A 596 -30.51 -1.33 -10.44
CA PRO A 596 -30.25 0.03 -10.91
C PRO A 596 -29.46 0.88 -9.91
N LEU A 597 -29.72 0.70 -8.62
CA LEU A 597 -29.03 1.42 -7.54
C LEU A 597 -27.58 0.99 -7.34
N ALA A 598 -27.21 -0.19 -7.84
CA ALA A 598 -25.86 -0.74 -7.77
C ALA A 598 -25.03 -0.44 -9.03
N GLU A 599 -25.67 -0.09 -10.14
CA GLU A 599 -25.05 -0.05 -11.47
C GLU A 599 -24.53 1.31 -11.93
N HIS A 600 -24.69 2.37 -11.13
CA HIS A 600 -24.13 3.67 -11.51
C HIS A 600 -22.60 3.65 -11.57
N GLU A 601 -22.02 4.57 -12.34
CA GLU A 601 -20.57 4.79 -12.43
C GLU A 601 -19.99 5.24 -11.09
N ALA A 602 -18.70 4.96 -10.85
CA ALA A 602 -18.05 5.33 -9.59
C ALA A 602 -18.14 6.85 -9.28
N THR A 603 -18.11 7.69 -10.32
CA THR A 603 -18.23 9.15 -10.20
C THR A 603 -19.57 9.62 -9.64
N HIS A 604 -20.63 8.83 -9.80
CA HIS A 604 -21.95 9.10 -9.22
C HIS A 604 -21.89 9.02 -7.69
N TYR A 605 -21.40 7.90 -7.15
CA TYR A 605 -21.32 7.67 -5.70
C TYR A 605 -20.22 8.49 -5.00
N ASN A 606 -19.31 9.08 -5.76
CA ASN A 606 -18.31 9.98 -5.19
C ASN A 606 -18.87 11.35 -4.79
N GLN A 607 -20.15 11.63 -5.09
CA GLN A 607 -20.89 12.76 -4.55
C GLN A 607 -21.73 12.30 -3.34
N ASN A 608 -21.74 13.09 -2.26
CA ASN A 608 -22.42 12.70 -1.02
C ASN A 608 -23.94 12.59 -1.18
N GLY A 609 -24.57 13.44 -2.00
CA GLY A 609 -26.02 13.39 -2.28
C GLY A 609 -26.41 12.06 -2.92
N PRO A 610 -25.94 11.77 -4.15
CA PRO A 610 -26.23 10.51 -4.83
C PRO A 610 -25.86 9.24 -4.05
N LEU A 611 -24.76 9.27 -3.28
CA LEU A 611 -24.42 8.17 -2.36
C LEU A 611 -25.50 7.99 -1.29
N GLY A 612 -25.92 9.08 -0.65
CA GLY A 612 -26.97 9.07 0.37
C GLY A 612 -28.30 8.59 -0.20
N ASP A 613 -28.68 9.10 -1.37
CA ASP A 613 -29.92 8.73 -2.07
C ASP A 613 -29.93 7.23 -2.40
N ALA A 614 -28.86 6.69 -2.98
CA ALA A 614 -28.77 5.26 -3.29
C ALA A 614 -28.84 4.37 -2.04
N ILE A 615 -28.24 4.80 -0.92
CA ILE A 615 -28.32 4.07 0.36
C ILE A 615 -29.74 4.11 0.91
N GLN A 616 -30.36 5.29 0.98
CA GLN A 616 -31.70 5.46 1.51
C GLN A 616 -32.74 4.71 0.67
N GLU A 617 -32.64 4.79 -0.65
CA GLU A 617 -33.54 4.10 -1.56
C GLU A 617 -33.39 2.58 -1.45
N ALA A 618 -32.15 2.06 -1.40
CA ALA A 618 -31.93 0.62 -1.24
C ALA A 618 -32.51 0.07 0.07
N VAL A 619 -32.37 0.81 1.18
CA VAL A 619 -32.96 0.43 2.47
C VAL A 619 -34.49 0.51 2.41
N ALA A 620 -35.05 1.60 1.88
CA ALA A 620 -36.50 1.77 1.76
C ALA A 620 -37.16 0.70 0.88
N LEU A 621 -36.50 0.31 -0.22
CA LEU A 621 -36.97 -0.77 -1.08
C LEU A 621 -36.92 -2.13 -0.36
N ALA A 622 -35.83 -2.42 0.37
CA ALA A 622 -35.72 -3.65 1.15
C ALA A 622 -36.80 -3.74 2.26
N GLU A 623 -37.06 -2.64 2.98
CA GLU A 623 -38.13 -2.57 3.99
C GLU A 623 -39.53 -2.70 3.38
N SER A 624 -39.79 -2.00 2.26
CA SER A 624 -41.05 -2.07 1.53
C SER A 624 -41.36 -3.52 1.17
N VAL A 625 -40.38 -4.20 0.57
CA VAL A 625 -40.48 -5.61 0.22
C VAL A 625 -40.77 -6.47 1.45
N ALA A 626 -40.00 -6.34 2.53
CA ALA A 626 -40.21 -7.14 3.73
C ALA A 626 -41.64 -7.02 4.29
N GLY A 627 -42.27 -5.86 4.16
CA GLY A 627 -43.65 -5.59 4.60
C GLY A 627 -44.77 -5.99 3.63
N TRP A 628 -44.45 -6.52 2.43
CA TRP A 628 -45.46 -6.93 1.45
C TRP A 628 -46.44 -8.00 1.94
N PRO A 629 -46.06 -9.05 2.70
CA PRO A 629 -47.02 -10.05 3.15
C PRO A 629 -48.12 -9.45 4.02
N GLU A 630 -47.78 -8.52 4.90
CA GLU A 630 -48.70 -7.79 5.76
C GLU A 630 -49.60 -6.87 4.93
N GLY A 631 -49.02 -6.17 3.95
CA GLY A 631 -49.76 -5.33 3.00
C GLY A 631 -50.78 -6.14 2.17
N LEU A 632 -50.37 -7.28 1.63
CA LEU A 632 -51.22 -8.19 0.86
C LEU A 632 -52.34 -8.78 1.74
N LYS A 633 -52.01 -9.23 2.97
CA LYS A 633 -53.01 -9.67 3.95
C LYS A 633 -54.03 -8.57 4.27
N ALA A 634 -53.57 -7.33 4.44
CA ALA A 634 -54.45 -6.19 4.73
C ALA A 634 -55.36 -5.83 3.54
N LEU A 635 -54.86 -5.94 2.31
CA LEU A 635 -55.65 -5.76 1.09
C LEU A 635 -56.74 -6.83 0.94
N VAL A 636 -56.38 -8.10 1.18
CA VAL A 636 -57.33 -9.23 1.18
C VAL A 636 -58.40 -9.04 2.27
N ALA A 637 -57.99 -8.64 3.48
CA ALA A 637 -58.91 -8.39 4.60
C ALA A 637 -59.86 -7.18 4.39
N ARG A 638 -59.49 -6.23 3.52
CA ARG A 638 -60.29 -5.04 3.18
C ARG A 638 -61.31 -5.29 2.07
N GLY A 639 -61.39 -6.50 1.51
CA GLY A 639 -62.46 -6.88 0.59
C GLY A 639 -62.38 -6.26 -0.81
N LEU A 640 -61.19 -5.89 -1.30
CA LEU A 640 -60.97 -5.56 -2.73
C LEU A 640 -60.84 -6.84 -3.59
N GLY A 641 -61.60 -7.87 -3.23
CA GLY A 641 -61.50 -9.23 -3.78
C GLY A 641 -62.34 -9.48 -5.01
N THR A 642 -62.48 -8.54 -5.94
CA THR A 642 -63.18 -8.82 -7.22
C THR A 642 -62.49 -8.30 -8.48
N GLU A 643 -61.44 -7.48 -8.39
CA GLU A 643 -60.63 -7.11 -9.57
C GLU A 643 -59.20 -7.69 -9.52
N ALA A 644 -58.65 -7.97 -8.34
CA ALA A 644 -57.35 -8.65 -8.21
C ALA A 644 -57.41 -10.15 -8.55
N GLU A 645 -58.56 -10.80 -8.34
CA GLU A 645 -58.79 -12.20 -8.76
C GLU A 645 -58.83 -12.37 -10.29
N ALA A 646 -59.08 -11.29 -11.05
CA ALA A 646 -59.13 -11.33 -12.51
C ALA A 646 -57.74 -11.26 -13.18
N MET A 647 -56.67 -10.94 -12.42
CA MET A 647 -55.29 -10.85 -12.94
C MET A 647 -54.42 -12.07 -12.60
N LEU A 648 -54.96 -13.05 -11.87
CA LEU A 648 -54.32 -14.35 -11.62
C LEU A 648 -54.91 -15.37 -12.61
N PRO A 649 -54.15 -15.90 -13.60
CA PRO A 649 -54.66 -16.95 -14.45
C PRO A 649 -54.72 -18.27 -13.65
N ASP A 650 -55.96 -18.69 -13.38
CA ASP A 650 -56.39 -20.09 -13.41
C ASP A 650 -55.84 -21.05 -12.33
N VAL A 651 -56.19 -20.81 -11.06
CA VAL A 651 -56.03 -21.81 -9.98
C VAL A 651 -57.28 -21.91 -9.10
N THR A 652 -58.42 -22.29 -9.69
CA THR A 652 -59.49 -22.96 -8.92
C THR A 652 -60.35 -23.81 -9.85
N ARG A 653 -59.87 -25.02 -10.16
CA ARG A 653 -60.75 -26.08 -10.68
C ARG A 653 -60.47 -27.49 -10.16
N LEU A 654 -59.85 -27.65 -8.99
CA LEU A 654 -59.60 -28.98 -8.43
C LEU A 654 -60.04 -29.24 -6.97
N GLU A 655 -60.72 -28.30 -6.29
CA GLU A 655 -61.19 -28.55 -4.92
C GLU A 655 -62.72 -28.53 -4.72
N VAL A 656 -63.52 -28.48 -5.80
CA VAL A 656 -65.01 -28.53 -5.67
C VAL A 656 -65.62 -29.87 -6.09
N GLU A 657 -64.85 -30.83 -6.61
CA GLU A 657 -65.40 -32.15 -6.99
C GLU A 657 -65.22 -33.27 -5.93
N ALA A 658 -64.47 -33.05 -4.85
CA ALA A 658 -64.32 -34.04 -3.77
C ALA A 658 -65.44 -33.99 -2.70
N ALA A 659 -66.31 -32.98 -2.72
CA ALA A 659 -67.41 -32.83 -1.75
C ALA A 659 -68.81 -33.23 -2.27
N ARG A 660 -68.92 -33.76 -3.50
CA ARG A 660 -70.21 -34.18 -4.09
C ARG A 660 -70.29 -35.63 -4.58
N ALA A 661 -69.26 -36.44 -4.39
CA ALA A 661 -69.30 -37.88 -4.69
C ALA A 661 -68.94 -38.70 -3.43
N GLY A 662 -69.94 -38.98 -2.60
CA GLY A 662 -69.76 -39.75 -1.36
C GLY A 662 -71.08 -40.16 -0.71
N GLY A 663 -72.02 -40.69 -1.49
CA GLY A 663 -73.15 -41.46 -0.99
C GLY A 663 -73.07 -42.88 -1.55
N SER A 664 -73.24 -43.88 -0.67
CA SER A 664 -73.30 -45.33 -0.94
C SER A 664 -71.93 -46.02 -1.16
N TRP A 665 -71.48 -47.06 -0.46
CA TRP A 665 -72.17 -48.13 0.30
C TRP A 665 -71.17 -48.91 1.21
N PHE A 666 -71.67 -49.33 2.39
CA PHE A 666 -71.37 -50.50 3.23
C PHE A 666 -69.94 -50.99 3.53
N GLY A 667 -69.66 -51.09 4.83
CA GLY A 667 -68.98 -52.25 5.42
C GLY A 667 -69.99 -53.22 6.05
N CYS A 668 -69.82 -54.53 5.81
CA CYS A 668 -70.20 -55.62 6.70
C CYS A 668 -69.38 -56.89 6.39
N ASP A 669 -68.58 -57.27 7.39
CA ASP A 669 -68.26 -58.60 7.89
C ASP A 669 -67.74 -59.76 7.00
N SER A 670 -66.53 -60.17 7.40
CA SER A 670 -65.96 -61.52 7.37
C SER A 670 -66.68 -62.49 8.34
N PRO A 671 -66.48 -63.82 8.18
CA PRO A 671 -66.83 -64.83 9.17
C PRO A 671 -65.83 -64.87 10.35
N ARG A 672 -66.30 -65.23 11.54
CA ARG A 672 -65.50 -65.52 12.77
C ARG A 672 -65.54 -67.03 13.07
N PRO A 673 -64.73 -67.60 13.99
CA PRO A 673 -63.70 -67.02 14.89
C PRO A 673 -62.33 -67.79 14.81
N LEU A 674 -61.21 -67.39 15.43
CA LEU A 674 -60.82 -67.57 16.85
C LEU A 674 -59.37 -67.04 17.06
N ARG A 675 -59.13 -66.34 18.18
CA ARG A 675 -57.95 -66.29 19.10
C ARG A 675 -56.60 -66.87 18.60
N HIS A 676 -55.39 -66.37 18.88
CA HIS A 676 -54.80 -65.80 20.12
C HIS A 676 -53.42 -65.13 19.84
N ARG A 677 -52.91 -64.37 20.82
CA ARG A 677 -51.61 -63.65 20.93
C ARG A 677 -50.34 -64.42 20.49
N HIS A 678 -49.37 -63.73 19.88
CA HIS A 678 -48.08 -63.25 20.46
C HIS A 678 -46.99 -63.12 19.37
N GLY A 679 -46.14 -62.09 19.53
CA GLY A 679 -44.69 -62.26 19.38
C GLY A 679 -44.05 -61.97 18.02
N SER A 680 -43.35 -60.83 17.97
CA SER A 680 -41.93 -60.73 17.64
C SER A 680 -41.40 -61.14 16.25
N SER A 681 -40.82 -60.11 15.62
CA SER A 681 -39.49 -60.06 14.98
C SER A 681 -39.25 -60.65 13.60
N ARG A 682 -38.49 -59.85 12.84
CA ARG A 682 -37.56 -60.21 11.77
C ARG A 682 -38.24 -60.77 10.51
N ASP A 683 -37.73 -60.59 9.30
CA ASP A 683 -36.47 -60.08 8.81
C ASP A 683 -36.71 -59.72 7.34
N ARG A 684 -35.92 -58.77 6.84
CA ARG A 684 -35.26 -58.72 5.53
C ARG A 684 -35.97 -59.11 4.22
N SER A 685 -35.46 -58.39 3.22
CA SER A 685 -35.22 -58.77 1.82
C SER A 685 -36.46 -58.73 0.93
N HIS A 686 -36.44 -58.04 -0.21
CA HIS A 686 -35.33 -57.62 -1.08
C HIS A 686 -35.53 -56.20 -1.61
#